data_AF-A0A7I7TCS5-F1
#
_entry.id   AF-A0A7I7TCS5-F1
#
_cell.length_a   1.000
_cell.length_b   1.000
_cell.length_c   1.000
_cell.angle_alpha   90.00
_cell.angle_beta   90.00
_cell.angle_gamma   90.00
#
_symmetry.space_group_name_H-M   'P 1'
#
loop_
_entity.id
_entity.type
_entity.pdbx_description
1 polymer ?
#
loop_
_entity_poly.entity_id
_entity_poly.type
_entity_poly.pdbx_seq_one_letter_code
_entity_poly.pdbx_strand_id
1 'polypeptide(L)'
;MDGKTSDRPTALVVGGSLVGLSAAVFLASQGVPTTLIERHLGSSPHPRAIGYTTRTIELFRSVGIELPPSAQNGPPRRARVESLTGQWFEEYPWSPPLPAAAAGDAADHSPVRASALAQDALEPILRERAGALGADLRLGCELVSFRDNGDGVTATVRRRHDGSEYRIDADYLVAADGADSGIRNSLGIGRTGRGLLSVQRSILFRAPELDQYLRHGIVQFEIEQPGFDAFLTTYSDGRWVLMLKDDIDRTEEDQRAVIRRATGIDDLAVELITTGRWDLSALIADHFSCGRVFLVGDAAHQLPPNRGGYGANTGIADAHNLAWKIGAVHTGGSEAALLDTYDAERRPVAWLRHQQIFARADYKAYIDTPTSDIEIIDDVAMELGQLYRSVAPADTAGQLPDARRPEEWAGQPGTRAPHVWIAPRRSTLDHFGRGWTLVTGSEAWRGAAQSAAGQLGVSIELLCFPAESTQHAAIAKAYGLGPGGACLVRPDGYIAWRVMTAPADRSAALTDAISYAAALPSRPSKWDDQAAIIDLTARYADAINRGWAGKTIQPESVADIFTPDGVFEHPGADPTIGAAAIAAALPDATASVPFAMHAFLSPVLVVDGGHARGQWLMWVAADDGDDPRAAYLGADIQYTRTPGGWRIQSIVITPGMRVPAHR
;
A
#
# COMPACT_ATOMS: atom_id res chain seq x y z
N MET A 1 -33.60 30.18 10.29
CA MET A 1 -33.48 29.05 9.35
C MET A 1 -33.03 29.64 8.03
N ASP A 2 -31.80 29.36 7.63
CA ASP A 2 -31.34 29.30 6.24
C ASP A 2 -30.09 28.41 6.26
N GLY A 3 -30.20 27.26 5.61
CA GLY A 3 -29.35 26.08 5.81
C GLY A 3 -27.93 26.23 5.28
N LYS A 4 -26.96 25.88 6.12
CA LYS A 4 -25.70 25.28 5.67
C LYS A 4 -25.79 23.79 5.99
N THR A 5 -25.75 22.99 4.94
CA THR A 5 -25.56 21.54 4.96
C THR A 5 -24.48 21.14 5.96
N SER A 6 -24.80 20.20 6.85
CA SER A 6 -23.93 19.45 7.77
C SER A 6 -22.43 19.51 7.45
N ASP A 7 -21.68 20.33 8.20
CA ASP A 7 -20.26 20.75 8.07
C ASP A 7 -19.23 19.66 8.47
N ARG A 8 -19.57 18.37 8.28
CA ARG A 8 -18.74 17.21 8.71
C ARG A 8 -17.72 16.86 7.61
N PRO A 9 -16.41 17.11 7.78
CA PRO A 9 -15.42 16.63 6.82
C PRO A 9 -15.36 15.10 6.83
N THR A 10 -15.06 14.49 5.69
CA THR A 10 -14.77 13.05 5.64
C THR A 10 -13.40 12.75 6.25
N ALA A 11 -12.40 13.59 5.99
CA ALA A 11 -11.06 13.43 6.56
C ALA A 11 -10.65 14.65 7.40
N LEU A 12 -10.28 14.41 8.66
CA LEU A 12 -9.60 15.38 9.51
C LEU A 12 -8.10 15.08 9.54
N VAL A 13 -7.30 15.96 8.94
CA VAL A 13 -5.82 15.88 8.98
C VAL A 13 -5.31 16.70 10.16
N VAL A 14 -4.47 16.08 11.00
CA VAL A 14 -3.88 16.73 12.18
C VAL A 14 -2.38 16.89 11.98
N GLY A 15 -1.93 18.15 11.89
CA GLY A 15 -0.56 18.52 11.52
C GLY A 15 -0.51 19.09 10.10
N GLY A 16 -0.03 20.32 9.97
CA GLY A 16 0.08 21.12 8.74
C GLY A 16 1.51 21.40 8.30
N SER A 17 2.40 20.47 8.61
CA SER A 17 3.74 20.41 8.01
C SER A 17 3.68 19.68 6.66
N LEU A 18 4.84 19.46 6.04
CA LEU A 18 5.02 18.83 4.74
C LEU A 18 4.09 17.63 4.44
N VAL A 19 4.07 16.61 5.29
CA VAL A 19 3.29 15.38 5.04
C VAL A 19 1.79 15.61 5.21
N GLY A 20 1.38 16.35 6.23
CA GLY A 20 -0.04 16.65 6.46
C GLY A 20 -0.62 17.56 5.38
N LEU A 21 0.13 18.57 4.93
CA LEU A 21 -0.26 19.38 3.77
C LEU A 21 -0.33 18.55 2.48
N SER A 22 0.61 17.62 2.28
CA SER A 22 0.54 16.68 1.16
C SER A 22 -0.71 15.80 1.25
N ALA A 23 -1.06 15.29 2.43
CA ALA A 23 -2.30 14.55 2.65
C ALA A 23 -3.54 15.39 2.31
N ALA A 24 -3.59 16.65 2.74
CA ALA A 24 -4.68 17.55 2.39
C ALA A 24 -4.80 17.79 0.88
N VAL A 25 -3.69 18.00 0.18
CA VAL A 25 -3.66 18.12 -1.29
C VAL A 25 -4.21 16.85 -1.94
N PHE A 26 -3.68 15.68 -1.57
CA PHE A 26 -4.06 14.43 -2.22
C PHE A 26 -5.51 14.05 -1.93
N LEU A 27 -5.99 14.18 -0.69
CA LEU A 27 -7.38 13.92 -0.32
C LEU A 27 -8.33 14.85 -1.08
N ALA A 28 -8.06 16.16 -1.09
CA ALA A 28 -8.88 17.13 -1.82
C ALA A 28 -8.86 16.87 -3.34
N SER A 29 -7.72 16.43 -3.90
CA SER A 29 -7.63 16.06 -5.32
C SER A 29 -8.50 14.86 -5.70
N GLN A 30 -8.83 13.99 -4.74
CA GLN A 30 -9.74 12.86 -4.90
C GLN A 30 -11.20 13.24 -4.59
N GLY A 31 -11.48 14.53 -4.36
CA GLY A 31 -12.82 15.02 -4.04
C GLY A 31 -13.27 14.73 -2.60
N VAL A 32 -12.35 14.36 -1.70
CA VAL A 32 -12.68 14.08 -0.30
C VAL A 32 -12.85 15.40 0.48
N PRO A 33 -14.00 15.64 1.14
CA PRO A 33 -14.15 16.78 2.05
C PRO A 33 -13.12 16.71 3.16
N THR A 34 -12.18 17.65 3.14
CA THR A 34 -10.97 17.59 3.98
C THR A 34 -10.83 18.84 4.82
N THR A 35 -10.64 18.66 6.13
CA THR A 35 -10.23 19.71 7.05
C THR A 35 -8.84 19.38 7.59
N LEU A 36 -7.92 20.33 7.55
CA LEU A 36 -6.61 20.24 8.19
C LEU A 36 -6.54 21.21 9.36
N ILE A 37 -6.05 20.75 10.51
CA ILE A 37 -5.72 21.60 11.65
C ILE A 37 -4.20 21.61 11.90
N GLU A 38 -3.68 22.80 12.18
CA GLU A 38 -2.26 23.01 12.52
C GLU A 38 -2.16 24.00 13.68
N ARG A 39 -1.37 23.65 14.70
CA ARG A 39 -1.21 24.45 15.92
C ARG A 39 -0.36 25.70 15.70
N HIS A 40 0.45 25.78 14.66
CA HIS A 40 1.26 26.94 14.30
C HIS A 40 0.54 27.81 13.26
N LEU A 41 0.89 29.09 13.18
CA LEU A 41 0.31 30.03 12.19
C LEU A 41 1.00 29.98 10.82
N GLY A 42 2.09 29.22 10.71
CA GLY A 42 2.87 29.13 9.49
C GLY A 42 3.92 28.02 9.60
N SER A 43 4.75 27.95 8.56
CA SER A 43 5.84 27.00 8.44
C SER A 43 6.89 27.16 9.53
N SER A 44 7.59 26.07 9.84
CA SER A 44 8.70 26.11 10.80
C SER A 44 9.82 27.03 10.27
N PRO A 45 10.41 27.90 11.12
CA PRO A 45 11.53 28.75 10.70
C PRO A 45 12.81 27.95 10.44
N HIS A 46 12.91 26.72 10.97
CA HIS A 46 13.98 25.79 10.64
C HIS A 46 13.51 24.85 9.52
N PRO A 47 13.94 25.06 8.26
CA PRO A 47 13.59 24.13 7.20
C PRO A 47 14.26 22.80 7.53
N ARG A 48 13.57 21.67 7.43
CA ARG A 48 14.18 20.36 7.73
C ARG A 48 14.53 19.67 6.44
N ALA A 49 13.50 19.29 5.67
CA ALA A 49 13.69 18.64 4.38
C ALA A 49 14.13 19.63 3.28
N ILE A 50 14.92 19.13 2.33
CA ILE A 50 15.34 19.86 1.12
C ILE A 50 15.17 18.99 -0.14
N GLY A 51 15.58 17.72 -0.08
CA GLY A 51 15.57 16.82 -1.24
C GLY A 51 14.25 16.08 -1.44
N TYR A 52 13.65 16.22 -2.61
CA TYR A 52 12.45 15.50 -3.03
C TYR A 52 12.78 14.57 -4.19
N THR A 53 12.48 13.29 -3.99
CA THR A 53 12.79 12.24 -4.96
C THR A 53 11.95 12.39 -6.22
N THR A 54 12.40 11.77 -7.32
CA THR A 54 11.64 11.70 -8.58
C THR A 54 10.22 11.19 -8.34
N ARG A 55 10.04 10.15 -7.51
CA ARG A 55 8.70 9.68 -7.15
C ARG A 55 7.85 10.79 -6.52
N THR A 56 8.38 11.56 -5.58
CA THR A 56 7.64 12.67 -4.96
C THR A 56 7.25 13.74 -5.98
N ILE A 57 8.14 14.06 -6.93
CA ILE A 57 7.83 15.01 -8.00
C ILE A 57 6.74 14.47 -8.94
N GLU A 58 6.70 13.15 -9.20
CA GLU A 58 5.57 12.54 -9.94
C GLU A 58 4.25 12.72 -9.19
N LEU A 59 4.23 12.52 -7.88
CA LEU A 59 3.04 12.68 -7.06
C LEU A 59 2.54 14.13 -7.06
N PHE A 60 3.45 15.11 -6.96
CA PHE A 60 3.09 16.52 -7.06
C PHE A 60 2.61 16.90 -8.46
N ARG A 61 3.26 16.39 -9.51
CA ARG A 61 2.82 16.58 -10.89
C ARG A 61 1.40 16.05 -11.12
N SER A 62 1.03 14.89 -10.56
CA SER A 62 -0.31 14.30 -10.78
C SER A 62 -1.43 15.19 -10.23
N VAL A 63 -1.13 16.03 -9.24
CA VAL A 63 -2.05 17.01 -8.67
C VAL A 63 -1.77 18.44 -9.14
N GLY A 64 -1.00 18.64 -10.20
CA GLY A 64 -0.77 19.95 -10.81
C GLY A 64 0.14 20.88 -10.01
N ILE A 65 1.00 20.34 -9.15
CA ILE A 65 2.06 21.09 -8.49
C ILE A 65 3.33 20.97 -9.32
N GLU A 66 3.85 22.10 -9.75
CA GLU A 66 5.16 22.23 -10.36
C GLU A 66 6.09 22.94 -9.38
N LEU A 67 7.23 22.34 -9.07
CA LEU A 67 8.21 22.98 -8.20
C LEU A 67 9.05 23.99 -9.00
N PRO A 68 9.43 25.12 -8.39
CA PRO A 68 10.39 26.02 -9.01
C PRO A 68 11.73 25.30 -9.27
N PRO A 69 12.54 25.80 -10.22
CA PRO A 69 13.88 25.30 -10.43
C PRO A 69 14.69 25.32 -9.12
N SER A 70 15.43 24.24 -8.87
CA SER A 70 16.36 24.17 -7.75
C SER A 70 17.42 25.27 -7.85
N ALA A 71 17.76 25.89 -6.72
CA ALA A 71 18.91 26.78 -6.62
C ALA A 71 20.26 26.03 -6.66
N GLN A 72 20.24 24.69 -6.54
CA GLN A 72 21.44 23.87 -6.59
C GLN A 72 21.90 23.65 -8.04
N ASN A 73 23.15 24.02 -8.32
CA ASN A 73 23.77 23.87 -9.63
C ASN A 73 24.42 22.50 -9.78
N GLY A 74 23.62 21.51 -10.22
CA GLY A 74 24.07 20.14 -10.50
C GLY A 74 23.89 19.17 -9.33
N PRO A 75 24.33 17.91 -9.48
CA PRO A 75 24.20 16.91 -8.42
C PRO A 75 24.93 17.34 -7.14
N PRO A 76 24.33 17.17 -5.95
CA PRO A 76 24.95 17.57 -4.70
C PRO A 76 26.24 16.77 -4.47
N ARG A 77 27.26 17.46 -3.95
CA ARG A 77 28.54 16.87 -3.52
C ARG A 77 28.80 17.20 -2.06
N ARG A 78 29.70 16.43 -1.46
CA ARG A 78 30.20 16.58 -0.09
C ARG A 78 31.70 16.83 -0.09
N ALA A 79 32.17 17.48 0.96
CA ALA A 79 33.59 17.60 1.24
C ALA A 79 33.88 17.27 2.71
N ARG A 80 35.02 16.63 2.96
CA ARG A 80 35.60 16.49 4.31
C ARG A 80 36.71 17.51 4.44
N VAL A 81 36.58 18.39 5.42
CA VAL A 81 37.43 19.59 5.55
C VAL A 81 37.77 19.84 7.02
N GLU A 82 38.91 20.49 7.26
CA GLU A 82 39.24 21.04 8.58
C GLU A 82 38.31 22.22 8.90
N SER A 83 38.14 23.13 7.94
CA SER A 83 37.17 24.22 7.94
C SER A 83 36.97 24.69 6.50
N LEU A 84 36.04 25.61 6.24
CA LEU A 84 35.81 26.11 4.88
C LEU A 84 37.04 26.84 4.30
N THR A 85 37.79 27.56 5.13
CA THR A 85 39.05 28.25 4.74
C THR A 85 40.31 27.43 4.97
N GLY A 86 40.24 26.34 5.74
CA GLY A 86 41.37 25.49 6.11
C GLY A 86 41.70 24.41 5.08
N GLN A 87 42.29 23.32 5.54
CA GLN A 87 42.62 22.19 4.66
C GLN A 87 41.36 21.43 4.20
N TRP A 88 41.27 21.14 2.90
CA TRP A 88 40.27 20.24 2.32
C TRP A 88 40.88 18.87 2.13
N PHE A 89 40.38 17.87 2.85
CA PHE A 89 40.93 16.52 2.83
C PHE A 89 40.43 15.72 1.64
N GLU A 90 39.14 15.83 1.34
CA GLU A 90 38.48 14.99 0.33
C GLU A 90 37.22 15.68 -0.22
N GLU A 91 36.96 15.51 -1.51
CA GLU A 91 35.68 15.84 -2.14
C GLU A 91 35.09 14.60 -2.79
N TYR A 92 33.80 14.35 -2.57
CA TYR A 92 33.16 13.13 -3.08
C TYR A 92 31.68 13.39 -3.43
N PRO A 93 31.11 12.63 -4.39
CA PRO A 93 29.71 12.79 -4.76
C PRO A 93 28.77 12.34 -3.63
N TRP A 94 27.59 12.96 -3.54
CA TRP A 94 26.57 12.58 -2.55
C TRP A 94 26.19 11.10 -2.67
N SER A 95 25.95 10.61 -3.90
CA SER A 95 25.78 9.19 -4.19
C SER A 95 27.06 8.61 -4.79
N PRO A 96 27.53 7.43 -4.37
CA PRO A 96 28.65 6.77 -5.02
C PRO A 96 28.34 6.54 -6.51
N PRO A 97 29.32 6.68 -7.42
CA PRO A 97 29.10 6.36 -8.82
C PRO A 97 28.73 4.87 -8.96
N LEU A 98 27.69 4.59 -9.75
CA LEU A 98 27.34 3.22 -10.10
C LEU A 98 28.50 2.55 -10.87
N PRO A 99 28.75 1.24 -10.70
CA PRO A 99 29.68 0.51 -11.55
C PRO A 99 29.34 0.70 -13.03
N ALA A 100 30.34 0.84 -13.90
CA ALA A 100 30.14 1.11 -15.33
C ALA A 100 29.21 0.12 -16.05
N ALA A 101 29.07 -1.12 -15.54
CA ALA A 101 28.14 -2.13 -16.04
C ALA A 101 26.66 -1.82 -15.75
N ALA A 102 26.36 -0.99 -14.74
CA ALA A 102 25.02 -0.51 -14.42
C ALA A 102 24.69 0.84 -15.11
N ALA A 103 25.72 1.52 -15.63
CA ALA A 103 25.64 2.76 -16.41
C ALA A 103 25.40 2.50 -17.90
N GLY A 104 24.48 1.57 -18.24
CA GLY A 104 23.87 1.57 -19.56
C GLY A 104 23.13 2.89 -19.81
N ASP A 105 22.86 3.24 -21.08
CA ASP A 105 22.09 4.43 -21.46
C ASP A 105 21.01 4.70 -20.42
N ALA A 106 21.12 5.81 -19.68
CA ALA A 106 20.28 6.09 -18.53
C ALA A 106 18.81 6.11 -19.01
N ALA A 107 18.12 4.98 -18.84
CA ALA A 107 16.76 4.84 -19.28
C ALA A 107 15.92 5.87 -18.50
N ASP A 108 15.12 6.63 -19.23
CA ASP A 108 14.23 7.61 -18.61
C ASP A 108 13.14 6.81 -17.89
N HIS A 109 13.22 6.70 -16.56
CA HIS A 109 12.27 5.92 -15.75
C HIS A 109 11.05 6.74 -15.32
N SER A 110 11.09 8.06 -15.57
CA SER A 110 10.09 9.03 -15.13
C SER A 110 10.11 10.27 -16.03
N PRO A 111 8.97 10.93 -16.27
CA PRO A 111 8.95 12.19 -17.04
C PRO A 111 9.51 13.40 -16.28
N VAL A 112 9.86 13.22 -15.01
CA VAL A 112 10.37 14.26 -14.12
C VAL A 112 11.66 13.78 -13.46
N ARG A 113 12.35 14.68 -12.77
CA ARG A 113 13.55 14.37 -11.99
C ARG A 113 13.37 14.86 -10.57
N ALA A 114 14.13 14.27 -9.65
CA ALA A 114 14.27 14.77 -8.29
C ALA A 114 14.62 16.27 -8.28
N SER A 115 14.16 16.98 -7.25
CA SER A 115 14.38 18.41 -7.08
C SER A 115 14.75 18.73 -5.63
N ALA A 116 15.43 19.84 -5.42
CA ALA A 116 15.79 20.36 -4.10
C ALA A 116 15.07 21.69 -3.86
N LEU A 117 14.30 21.76 -2.79
CA LEU A 117 13.57 22.94 -2.35
C LEU A 117 13.44 22.89 -0.84
N ALA A 118 13.76 23.99 -0.14
CA ALA A 118 13.62 24.02 1.31
C ALA A 118 12.15 23.82 1.72
N GLN A 119 11.91 23.07 2.79
CA GLN A 119 10.56 22.74 3.26
C GLN A 119 9.67 23.97 3.48
N ASP A 120 10.21 25.05 4.01
CA ASP A 120 9.50 26.31 4.25
C ASP A 120 9.09 27.04 2.95
N ALA A 121 9.74 26.73 1.83
CA ALA A 121 9.34 27.20 0.51
C ALA A 121 8.32 26.26 -0.17
N LEU A 122 8.36 24.95 0.13
CA LEU A 122 7.38 23.99 -0.41
C LEU A 122 6.02 24.07 0.32
N GLU A 123 6.01 24.21 1.63
CA GLU A 123 4.76 24.22 2.42
C GLU A 123 3.75 25.31 1.98
N PRO A 124 4.15 26.55 1.62
CA PRO A 124 3.26 27.52 1.00
C PRO A 124 2.59 27.04 -0.29
N ILE A 125 3.34 26.39 -1.18
CA ILE A 125 2.83 25.84 -2.45
C ILE A 125 1.78 24.76 -2.16
N LEU A 126 2.06 23.89 -1.17
CA LEU A 126 1.10 22.85 -0.75
C LEU A 126 -0.16 23.46 -0.11
N ARG A 127 -0.02 24.50 0.71
CA ARG A 127 -1.16 25.21 1.32
C ARG A 127 -2.04 25.84 0.25
N GLU A 128 -1.45 26.57 -0.68
CA GLU A 128 -2.17 27.19 -1.80
C GLU A 128 -2.91 26.13 -2.62
N ARG A 129 -2.22 25.03 -2.96
CA ARG A 129 -2.83 23.96 -3.75
C ARG A 129 -3.96 23.25 -3.00
N ALA A 130 -3.78 22.94 -1.72
CA ALA A 130 -4.81 22.31 -0.91
C ALA A 130 -6.07 23.20 -0.83
N GLY A 131 -5.90 24.50 -0.59
CA GLY A 131 -7.00 25.47 -0.59
C GLY A 131 -7.68 25.58 -1.96
N ALA A 132 -6.91 25.62 -3.05
CA ALA A 132 -7.45 25.66 -4.42
C ALA A 132 -8.23 24.39 -4.80
N LEU A 133 -7.91 23.25 -4.18
CA LEU A 133 -8.64 21.98 -4.33
C LEU A 133 -9.84 21.86 -3.38
N GLY A 134 -10.06 22.82 -2.48
CA GLY A 134 -11.21 22.87 -1.59
C GLY A 134 -10.97 22.34 -0.17
N ALA A 135 -9.72 22.10 0.25
CA ALA A 135 -9.42 21.75 1.63
C ALA A 135 -9.59 22.96 2.57
N ASP A 136 -10.21 22.74 3.73
CA ASP A 136 -10.34 23.74 4.79
C ASP A 136 -9.11 23.69 5.71
N LEU A 137 -8.26 24.73 5.64
CA LEU A 137 -7.00 24.80 6.39
C LEU A 137 -7.14 25.73 7.60
N ARG A 138 -7.08 25.15 8.80
CA ARG A 138 -7.26 25.87 10.07
C ARG A 138 -5.95 25.95 10.85
N LEU A 139 -5.24 27.06 10.67
CA LEU A 139 -3.99 27.35 11.39
C LEU A 139 -4.28 27.88 12.80
N GLY A 140 -3.30 27.77 13.70
CA GLY A 140 -3.47 28.11 15.12
C GLY A 140 -4.50 27.24 15.87
N CYS A 141 -4.83 26.06 15.33
CA CYS A 141 -5.79 25.11 15.90
C CYS A 141 -5.07 23.84 16.36
N GLU A 142 -5.17 23.53 17.65
CA GLU A 142 -4.50 22.39 18.28
C GLU A 142 -5.49 21.28 18.60
N LEU A 143 -5.16 20.03 18.26
CA LEU A 143 -5.92 18.87 18.72
C LEU A 143 -5.67 18.68 20.22
N VAL A 144 -6.74 18.64 21.01
CA VAL A 144 -6.69 18.38 22.46
C VAL A 144 -6.93 16.90 22.75
N SER A 145 -7.95 16.33 22.12
CA SER A 145 -8.34 14.93 22.28
C SER A 145 -9.16 14.46 21.09
N PHE A 146 -9.28 13.15 20.92
CA PHE A 146 -10.18 12.55 19.94
C PHE A 146 -10.76 11.24 20.48
N ARG A 147 -11.85 10.78 19.86
CA ARG A 147 -12.46 9.48 20.13
C ARG A 147 -12.92 8.87 18.82
N ASP A 148 -12.51 7.64 18.55
CA ASP A 148 -13.11 6.79 17.53
C ASP A 148 -14.42 6.21 18.10
N ASN A 149 -15.54 6.49 17.44
CA ASN A 149 -16.87 6.05 17.83
C ASN A 149 -17.33 4.79 17.06
N GLY A 150 -16.52 4.27 16.12
CA GLY A 150 -16.85 3.13 15.25
C GLY A 150 -17.49 3.53 13.92
N ASP A 151 -18.26 4.61 13.88
CA ASP A 151 -18.87 5.21 12.69
C ASP A 151 -18.26 6.57 12.30
N GLY A 152 -17.26 7.02 13.05
CA GLY A 152 -16.57 8.29 12.85
C GLY A 152 -15.58 8.60 13.96
N VAL A 153 -14.89 9.72 13.82
CA VAL A 153 -13.99 10.28 14.83
C VAL A 153 -14.51 11.63 15.29
N THR A 154 -14.67 11.81 16.60
CA THR A 154 -14.95 13.12 17.21
C THR A 154 -13.66 13.68 17.78
N ALA A 155 -13.24 14.85 17.30
CA ALA A 155 -12.06 15.56 17.76
C ALA A 155 -12.42 16.83 18.54
N THR A 156 -11.75 17.08 19.66
CA THR A 156 -11.81 18.34 20.40
C THR A 156 -10.62 19.19 19.99
N VAL A 157 -10.89 20.39 19.48
CA VAL A 157 -9.89 21.30 18.91
C VAL A 157 -9.90 22.61 19.69
N ARG A 158 -8.71 23.09 20.08
CA ARG A 158 -8.51 24.37 20.75
C ARG A 158 -7.97 25.42 19.79
N ARG A 159 -8.62 26.58 19.73
CA ARG A 159 -8.06 27.77 19.08
C ARG A 159 -7.02 28.38 19.99
N ARG A 160 -5.78 28.52 19.53
CA ARG A 160 -4.69 29.04 20.37
C ARG A 160 -4.76 30.54 20.64
N HIS A 161 -5.45 31.30 19.79
CA HIS A 161 -5.57 32.75 19.95
C HIS A 161 -6.42 33.13 21.19
N ASP A 162 -7.51 32.39 21.46
CA ASP A 162 -8.46 32.72 22.54
C ASP A 162 -8.68 31.57 23.54
N GLY A 163 -8.07 30.40 23.31
CA GLY A 163 -8.22 29.22 24.16
C GLY A 163 -9.57 28.51 24.01
N SER A 164 -10.46 28.96 23.14
CA SER A 164 -11.79 28.36 22.95
C SER A 164 -11.67 26.96 22.36
N GLU A 165 -12.45 26.02 22.90
CA GLU A 165 -12.53 24.65 22.41
C GLU A 165 -13.84 24.42 21.64
N TYR A 166 -13.76 23.63 20.57
CA TYR A 166 -14.90 23.22 19.78
C TYR A 166 -14.69 21.81 19.23
N ARG A 167 -15.77 21.19 18.74
CA ARG A 167 -15.74 19.81 18.23
C ARG A 167 -15.74 19.80 16.71
N ILE A 168 -15.02 18.83 16.15
CA ILE A 168 -15.09 18.44 14.73
C ILE A 168 -15.42 16.95 14.71
N ASP A 169 -16.52 16.59 14.08
CA ASP A 169 -16.84 15.21 13.75
C ASP A 169 -16.33 14.93 12.33
N ALA A 170 -15.68 13.78 12.12
CA ALA A 170 -15.17 13.36 10.83
C ALA A 170 -15.41 11.86 10.60
N ASP A 171 -15.28 11.37 9.37
CA ASP A 171 -15.37 9.93 9.10
C ASP A 171 -14.05 9.22 9.43
N TYR A 172 -12.93 9.91 9.21
CA TYR A 172 -11.57 9.44 9.43
C TYR A 172 -10.66 10.54 9.98
N LEU A 173 -9.64 10.14 10.75
CA LEU A 173 -8.57 11.01 11.19
C LEU A 173 -7.23 10.57 10.58
N VAL A 174 -6.51 11.52 9.98
CA VAL A 174 -5.15 11.32 9.45
C VAL A 174 -4.16 12.04 10.38
N ALA A 175 -3.41 11.26 11.15
CA ALA A 175 -2.41 11.73 12.10
C ALA A 175 -1.08 12.00 11.38
N ALA A 176 -0.81 13.28 11.12
CA ALA A 176 0.43 13.81 10.57
C ALA A 176 1.15 14.69 11.62
N ASP A 177 0.99 14.37 12.90
CA ASP A 177 1.40 15.18 14.06
C ASP A 177 2.87 14.99 14.49
N GLY A 178 3.64 14.23 13.70
CA GLY A 178 5.10 14.16 13.79
C GLY A 178 5.65 13.08 14.71
N ALA A 179 6.96 13.12 14.94
CA ALA A 179 7.71 12.10 15.68
C ALA A 179 7.12 11.78 17.06
N ASP A 180 6.78 12.83 17.82
CA ASP A 180 6.19 12.75 19.16
C ASP A 180 4.66 12.63 19.13
N SER A 181 4.11 12.01 18.08
CA SER A 181 2.68 11.86 17.83
C SER A 181 1.91 11.50 19.11
N GLY A 182 1.15 12.48 19.61
CA GLY A 182 0.26 12.29 20.75
C GLY A 182 -0.86 11.33 20.37
N ILE A 183 -1.29 11.36 19.11
CA ILE A 183 -2.35 10.50 18.58
C ILE A 183 -1.94 9.03 18.60
N ARG A 184 -0.76 8.69 18.06
CA ARG A 184 -0.21 7.33 18.09
C ARG A 184 -0.13 6.81 19.54
N ASN A 185 0.39 7.65 20.45
CA ASN A 185 0.52 7.28 21.85
C ASN A 185 -0.84 7.05 22.52
N SER A 186 -1.85 7.88 22.25
CA SER A 186 -3.22 7.70 22.76
C SER A 186 -3.91 6.43 22.24
N LEU A 187 -3.56 5.97 21.03
CA LEU A 187 -4.03 4.69 20.48
C LEU A 187 -3.31 3.47 21.07
N GLY A 188 -2.24 3.68 21.87
CA GLY A 188 -1.42 2.59 22.39
C GLY A 188 -0.60 1.87 21.32
N ILE A 189 -0.36 2.51 20.16
CA ILE A 189 0.43 1.93 19.08
C ILE A 189 1.92 2.06 19.42
N GLY A 190 2.57 0.90 19.60
CA GLY A 190 4.00 0.81 19.85
C GLY A 190 4.86 1.16 18.62
N ARG A 191 6.18 1.18 18.83
CA ARG A 191 7.17 1.39 17.78
C ARG A 191 8.32 0.41 17.95
N THR A 192 8.79 -0.12 16.83
CA THR A 192 9.91 -1.05 16.74
C THR A 192 10.97 -0.51 15.78
N GLY A 193 12.25 -0.81 15.99
CA GLY A 193 13.35 -0.34 15.15
C GLY A 193 14.68 -0.32 15.89
N ARG A 194 15.65 0.45 15.41
CA ARG A 194 16.93 0.65 16.12
C ARG A 194 16.82 1.60 17.32
N GLY A 195 15.73 2.36 17.44
CA GLY A 195 15.52 3.29 18.55
C GLY A 195 16.31 4.59 18.40
N LEU A 196 16.67 5.20 19.52
CA LEU A 196 17.46 6.43 19.56
C LEU A 196 18.92 6.12 19.18
N LEU A 197 19.43 6.78 18.14
CA LEU A 197 20.81 6.63 17.66
C LEU A 197 21.74 7.67 18.28
N SER A 198 21.30 8.92 18.32
CA SER A 198 22.08 10.04 18.86
C SER A 198 21.17 11.23 19.15
N VAL A 199 21.60 12.11 20.05
CA VAL A 199 21.03 13.45 20.19
C VAL A 199 21.96 14.46 19.53
N GLN A 200 21.41 15.35 18.73
CA GLN A 200 22.17 16.39 18.03
C GLN A 200 21.59 17.77 18.29
N ARG A 201 22.46 18.79 18.21
CA ARG A 201 22.07 20.21 18.23
C ARG A 201 22.27 20.82 16.85
N SER A 202 21.32 21.62 16.38
CA SER A 202 21.45 22.38 15.15
C SER A 202 21.43 23.88 15.42
N ILE A 203 22.20 24.63 14.65
CA ILE A 203 22.19 26.09 14.63
C ILE A 203 21.91 26.51 13.20
N LEU A 204 20.75 27.10 12.96
CA LEU A 204 20.41 27.74 11.69
C LEU A 204 20.81 29.20 11.75
N PHE A 205 21.57 29.64 10.75
CA PHE A 205 22.06 31.01 10.65
C PHE A 205 22.10 31.48 9.19
N ARG A 206 22.18 32.80 8.99
CA ARG A 206 22.39 33.41 7.68
C ARG A 206 23.80 33.99 7.61
N ALA A 207 24.52 33.60 6.55
CA ALA A 207 25.87 34.06 6.23
C ALA A 207 26.11 33.90 4.71
N PRO A 208 25.59 34.81 3.87
CA PRO A 208 25.66 34.69 2.41
C PRO A 208 27.09 34.66 1.85
N GLU A 209 28.04 35.23 2.60
CA GLU A 209 29.47 35.21 2.27
C GLU A 209 30.03 33.78 2.17
N LEU A 210 29.40 32.80 2.82
CA LEU A 210 29.81 31.39 2.74
C LEU A 210 29.41 30.73 1.42
N ASP A 211 28.46 31.30 0.66
CA ASP A 211 27.99 30.70 -0.59
C ASP A 211 29.11 30.61 -1.65
N GLN A 212 30.19 31.39 -1.48
CA GLN A 212 31.40 31.28 -2.30
C GLN A 212 32.14 29.93 -2.18
N TYR A 213 31.84 29.13 -1.15
CA TYR A 213 32.40 27.79 -0.95
C TYR A 213 31.55 26.69 -1.60
N LEU A 214 30.40 27.02 -2.17
CA LEU A 214 29.52 26.09 -2.89
C LEU A 214 30.01 25.73 -4.31
N ARG A 215 31.33 25.88 -4.55
CA ARG A 215 31.94 25.63 -5.86
C ARG A 215 31.79 24.16 -6.22
N HIS A 216 31.61 23.88 -7.50
CA HIS A 216 31.49 22.52 -8.04
C HIS A 216 30.33 21.69 -7.45
N GLY A 217 29.27 22.31 -6.92
CA GLY A 217 28.07 21.62 -6.43
C GLY A 217 28.19 21.06 -5.00
N ILE A 218 29.22 21.45 -4.25
CA ILE A 218 29.39 21.05 -2.85
C ILE A 218 28.43 21.85 -1.98
N VAL A 219 27.53 21.17 -1.27
CA VAL A 219 26.50 21.80 -0.44
C VAL A 219 26.55 21.34 1.02
N GLN A 220 27.50 20.46 1.34
CA GLN A 220 27.64 19.81 2.63
C GLN A 220 29.10 19.54 2.95
N PHE A 221 29.43 19.74 4.23
CA PHE A 221 30.77 19.71 4.74
C PHE A 221 30.82 18.89 6.02
N GLU A 222 31.65 17.86 6.03
CA GLU A 222 32.05 17.14 7.23
C GLU A 222 33.27 17.87 7.81
N ILE A 223 33.06 18.55 8.94
CA ILE A 223 34.10 19.31 9.63
C ILE A 223 34.82 18.38 10.59
N GLU A 224 36.13 18.24 10.41
CA GLU A 224 37.01 17.38 11.23
C GLU A 224 38.18 18.20 11.78
N GLN A 225 38.16 18.49 13.08
CA GLN A 225 39.20 19.23 13.79
C GLN A 225 39.54 18.52 15.11
N PRO A 226 40.75 18.73 15.67
CA PRO A 226 41.07 18.23 17.01
C PRO A 226 40.05 18.69 18.06
N GLY A 227 39.30 17.73 18.62
CA GLY A 227 38.28 17.97 19.63
C GLY A 227 37.02 18.70 19.13
N PHE A 228 36.76 18.73 17.82
CA PHE A 228 35.55 19.32 17.25
C PHE A 228 35.18 18.67 15.93
N ASP A 229 34.06 17.96 15.94
CA ASP A 229 33.44 17.38 14.75
C ASP A 229 32.05 17.98 14.57
N ALA A 230 31.77 18.44 13.36
CA ALA A 230 30.47 19.01 13.02
C ALA A 230 30.08 18.69 11.59
N PHE A 231 28.81 18.87 11.26
CA PHE A 231 28.32 18.79 9.90
C PHE A 231 27.69 20.11 9.52
N LEU A 232 28.13 20.69 8.41
CA LEU A 232 27.67 21.99 7.93
C LEU A 232 26.98 21.82 6.57
N THR A 233 25.77 22.35 6.42
CA THR A 233 24.99 22.27 5.16
C THR A 233 24.29 23.59 4.87
N THR A 234 23.83 23.78 3.63
CA THR A 234 23.15 25.00 3.18
C THR A 234 21.80 24.72 2.51
N TYR A 235 20.92 25.73 2.49
CA TYR A 235 19.73 25.78 1.61
C TYR A 235 20.00 26.47 0.27
N SER A 236 21.25 26.91 0.03
CA SER A 236 21.67 27.64 -1.18
C SER A 236 20.96 28.98 -1.39
N ASP A 237 20.55 29.64 -0.29
CA ASP A 237 19.90 30.96 -0.25
C ASP A 237 20.53 31.88 0.82
N GLY A 238 21.81 31.65 1.14
CA GLY A 238 22.54 32.29 2.22
C GLY A 238 22.22 31.78 3.62
N ARG A 239 21.26 30.83 3.79
CA ARG A 239 21.03 30.14 5.06
C ARG A 239 21.83 28.85 5.17
N TRP A 240 22.42 28.65 6.34
CA TRP A 240 23.32 27.56 6.67
C TRP A 240 22.93 26.91 8.00
N VAL A 241 23.15 25.60 8.11
CA VAL A 241 22.90 24.81 9.32
C VAL A 241 24.17 24.13 9.75
N LEU A 242 24.61 24.44 10.96
CA LEU A 242 25.66 23.68 11.65
C LEU A 242 24.99 22.65 12.57
N MET A 243 25.26 21.37 12.34
CA MET A 243 24.84 20.25 13.18
C MET A 243 26.02 19.78 14.03
N LEU A 244 25.79 19.70 15.34
CA LEU A 244 26.74 19.34 16.37
C LEU A 244 26.32 17.99 16.98
N LYS A 245 27.30 17.11 17.20
CA LYS A 245 27.09 15.74 17.67
C LYS A 245 26.88 15.62 19.19
N ASP A 246 26.85 16.74 19.90
CA ASP A 246 26.61 16.80 21.34
C ASP A 246 25.20 17.30 21.69
N ASP A 247 24.81 17.14 22.95
CA ASP A 247 23.57 17.70 23.52
C ASP A 247 23.86 18.86 24.47
N ILE A 248 24.71 19.81 24.04
CA ILE A 248 25.05 21.00 24.83
C ILE A 248 24.23 22.20 24.36
N ASP A 249 23.48 22.78 25.28
CA ASP A 249 22.81 24.06 25.06
C ASP A 249 23.84 25.19 25.14
N ARG A 250 23.80 26.10 24.17
CA ARG A 250 24.85 27.11 23.94
C ARG A 250 24.27 28.51 23.96
N THR A 251 25.00 29.45 24.56
CA THR A 251 24.66 30.87 24.46
C THR A 251 24.84 31.36 23.02
N GLU A 252 24.24 32.49 22.65
CA GLU A 252 24.45 33.07 21.31
C GLU A 252 25.93 33.35 21.00
N GLU A 253 26.71 33.73 22.01
CA GLU A 253 28.15 33.97 21.87
C GLU A 253 28.87 32.65 21.52
N ASP A 254 28.59 31.59 22.25
CA ASP A 254 29.16 30.26 21.98
C ASP A 254 28.71 29.71 20.62
N GLN A 255 27.46 29.93 20.23
CA GLN A 255 26.93 29.55 18.91
C GLN A 255 27.73 30.23 17.78
N ARG A 256 27.98 31.53 17.90
CA ARG A 256 28.81 32.27 16.93
C ARG A 256 30.25 31.76 16.93
N ALA A 257 30.81 31.46 18.10
CA ALA A 257 32.17 30.94 18.22
C ALA A 257 32.33 29.58 17.51
N VAL A 258 31.39 28.64 17.68
CA VAL A 258 31.45 27.34 16.99
C VAL A 258 31.20 27.45 15.48
N ILE A 259 30.35 28.39 15.03
CA ILE A 259 30.18 28.69 13.59
C ILE A 259 31.50 29.20 13.01
N ARG A 260 32.12 30.20 13.63
CA ARG A 260 33.40 30.77 13.18
C ARG A 260 34.51 29.73 13.17
N ARG A 261 34.54 28.84 14.16
CA ARG A 261 35.45 27.68 14.20
C ARG A 261 35.21 26.71 13.05
N ALA A 262 33.97 26.37 12.74
CA ALA A 262 33.62 25.46 11.65
C ALA A 262 33.94 26.06 10.27
N THR A 263 33.77 27.37 10.10
CA THR A 263 34.05 28.06 8.83
C THR A 263 35.52 28.46 8.69
N GLY A 264 36.24 28.63 9.81
CA GLY A 264 37.61 29.15 9.86
C GLY A 264 37.69 30.65 9.55
N ILE A 265 36.66 31.42 9.93
CA ILE A 265 36.54 32.86 9.65
C ILE A 265 36.21 33.59 10.97
N ASP A 266 37.20 34.24 11.58
CA ASP A 266 37.07 34.81 12.92
C ASP A 266 36.08 35.98 13.01
N ASP A 267 35.99 36.80 11.98
CA ASP A 267 35.15 38.00 11.90
C ASP A 267 33.86 37.79 11.09
N LEU A 268 33.47 36.54 10.83
CA LEU A 268 32.27 36.22 10.04
C LEU A 268 31.03 36.92 10.61
N ALA A 269 30.35 37.65 9.74
CA ALA A 269 29.03 38.22 10.01
C ALA A 269 27.98 37.10 10.00
N VAL A 270 27.45 36.79 11.18
CA VAL A 270 26.46 35.73 11.38
C VAL A 270 25.16 36.33 11.88
N GLU A 271 24.05 36.08 11.21
CA GLU A 271 22.72 36.31 11.75
C GLU A 271 22.17 34.98 12.25
N LEU A 272 22.06 34.80 13.57
CA LEU A 272 21.45 33.60 14.16
C LEU A 272 19.93 33.64 13.92
N ILE A 273 19.38 32.55 13.40
CA ILE A 273 17.94 32.45 13.11
C ILE A 273 17.24 31.64 14.20
N THR A 274 17.70 30.40 14.42
CA THR A 274 17.12 29.51 15.44
C THR A 274 18.04 28.33 15.73
N THR A 275 17.76 27.62 16.83
CA THR A 275 18.45 26.38 17.19
C THR A 275 17.47 25.23 17.32
N GLY A 276 17.96 24.01 17.14
CA GLY A 276 17.19 22.79 17.28
C GLY A 276 17.89 21.79 18.19
N ARG A 277 17.11 21.02 18.93
CA ARG A 277 17.54 19.75 19.53
C ARG A 277 16.84 18.64 18.78
N TRP A 278 17.58 17.64 18.34
CA TRP A 278 17.03 16.55 17.55
C TRP A 278 17.45 15.19 18.08
N ASP A 279 16.45 14.40 18.43
CA ASP A 279 16.60 12.99 18.75
C ASP A 279 16.59 12.18 17.45
N LEU A 280 17.78 11.89 16.93
CA LEU A 280 17.95 11.08 15.74
C LEU A 280 17.54 9.65 16.07
N SER A 281 16.36 9.25 15.62
CA SER A 281 15.76 7.95 15.93
C SER A 281 15.38 7.19 14.67
N ALA A 282 15.42 5.86 14.75
CA ALA A 282 14.95 4.95 13.73
C ALA A 282 13.88 4.02 14.30
N LEU A 283 12.62 4.36 14.05
CA LEU A 283 11.46 3.73 14.68
C LEU A 283 10.32 3.65 13.68
N ILE A 284 9.67 2.50 13.59
CA ILE A 284 8.48 2.25 12.76
C ILE A 284 7.34 1.87 13.69
N ALA A 285 6.16 2.48 13.52
CA ALA A 285 4.96 2.11 14.26
C ALA A 285 4.57 0.65 13.94
N ASP A 286 4.12 -0.07 14.96
CA ASP A 286 3.77 -1.49 14.81
C ASP A 286 2.54 -1.67 13.89
N HIS A 287 1.67 -0.66 13.86
CA HIS A 287 0.54 -0.51 12.95
C HIS A 287 0.43 0.93 12.44
N PHE A 288 0.08 1.10 11.17
CA PHE A 288 -0.14 2.41 10.54
C PHE A 288 -1.60 2.86 10.61
N SER A 289 -2.50 2.02 11.14
CA SER A 289 -3.89 2.36 11.38
C SER A 289 -4.43 1.69 12.65
N CYS A 290 -5.46 2.29 13.23
CA CYS A 290 -6.29 1.68 14.27
C CYS A 290 -7.70 2.25 14.14
N GLY A 291 -8.67 1.38 13.82
CA GLY A 291 -10.04 1.81 13.54
C GLY A 291 -10.07 2.82 12.39
N ARG A 292 -10.62 4.02 12.66
CA ARG A 292 -10.75 5.12 11.69
C ARG A 292 -9.60 6.12 11.73
N VAL A 293 -8.51 5.79 12.42
CA VAL A 293 -7.33 6.65 12.56
C VAL A 293 -6.14 6.08 11.82
N PHE A 294 -5.48 6.90 10.98
CA PHE A 294 -4.35 6.52 10.14
C PHE A 294 -3.12 7.38 10.46
N LEU A 295 -1.96 6.76 10.66
CA LEU A 295 -0.69 7.44 10.89
C LEU A 295 0.04 7.65 9.57
N VAL A 296 0.58 8.84 9.31
CA VAL A 296 1.40 9.15 8.12
C VAL A 296 2.70 9.86 8.50
N GLY A 297 3.75 9.67 7.69
CA GLY A 297 5.04 10.36 7.90
C GLY A 297 5.66 10.04 9.27
N ASP A 298 6.27 11.04 9.92
CA ASP A 298 6.97 10.88 11.20
C ASP A 298 6.10 10.33 12.34
N ALA A 299 4.77 10.45 12.25
CA ALA A 299 3.86 9.81 13.20
C ALA A 299 3.90 8.27 13.07
N ALA A 300 4.11 7.77 11.85
CA ALA A 300 4.18 6.35 11.51
C ALA A 300 5.62 5.81 11.47
N HIS A 301 6.59 6.58 11.00
CA HIS A 301 7.99 6.14 10.91
C HIS A 301 8.97 7.30 11.03
N GLN A 302 9.99 7.13 11.86
CA GLN A 302 11.15 8.00 11.92
C GLN A 302 12.28 7.31 11.16
N LEU A 303 12.66 7.88 10.02
CA LEU A 303 13.75 7.40 9.18
C LEU A 303 14.89 8.44 9.24
N PRO A 304 16.05 8.10 9.83
CA PRO A 304 17.21 9.00 9.89
C PRO A 304 17.62 9.55 8.51
N PRO A 305 18.17 10.78 8.43
CA PRO A 305 18.64 11.36 7.17
C PRO A 305 19.66 10.48 6.49
N ASN A 306 19.42 10.19 5.23
CA ASN A 306 20.29 9.33 4.45
C ASN A 306 20.39 9.88 3.03
N ARG A 307 21.32 9.34 2.25
CA ARG A 307 21.51 9.73 0.84
C ARG A 307 20.26 9.62 -0.01
N GLY A 308 19.37 8.68 0.29
CA GLY A 308 18.09 8.47 -0.42
C GLY A 308 16.95 9.39 0.03
N GLY A 309 17.15 10.26 1.02
CA GLY A 309 16.14 11.24 1.45
C GLY A 309 14.83 10.61 1.96
N TYR A 310 14.89 9.43 2.59
CA TYR A 310 13.69 8.62 2.80
C TYR A 310 12.60 9.23 3.70
N GLY A 311 12.91 9.94 4.79
CA GLY A 311 11.88 10.38 5.77
C GLY A 311 10.68 11.11 5.14
N ALA A 312 10.91 12.33 4.64
CA ALA A 312 9.88 13.14 4.02
C ALA A 312 9.20 12.45 2.81
N ASN A 313 10.01 11.87 1.92
CA ASN A 313 9.52 11.24 0.69
C ASN A 313 8.69 9.97 0.96
N THR A 314 8.96 9.25 2.06
CA THR A 314 8.10 8.14 2.52
C THR A 314 6.76 8.67 3.00
N GLY A 315 6.78 9.69 3.86
CA GLY A 315 5.55 10.30 4.39
C GLY A 315 4.62 10.84 3.31
N ILE A 316 5.16 11.52 2.30
CA ILE A 316 4.37 12.02 1.15
C ILE A 316 3.75 10.86 0.36
N ALA A 317 4.51 9.78 0.16
CA ALA A 317 4.00 8.59 -0.52
C ALA A 317 2.92 7.84 0.30
N ASP A 318 3.03 7.86 1.63
CA ASP A 318 1.99 7.31 2.52
C ASP A 318 0.68 8.09 2.35
N ALA A 319 0.77 9.42 2.40
CA ALA A 319 -0.37 10.31 2.23
C ALA A 319 -1.07 10.09 0.87
N HIS A 320 -0.30 9.96 -0.21
CA HIS A 320 -0.85 9.68 -1.54
C HIS A 320 -1.52 8.31 -1.62
N ASN A 321 -0.91 7.27 -1.03
CA ASN A 321 -1.48 5.92 -1.01
C ASN A 321 -2.78 5.86 -0.19
N LEU A 322 -2.84 6.58 0.93
CA LEU A 322 -4.05 6.62 1.76
C LEU A 322 -5.17 7.43 1.09
N ALA A 323 -4.84 8.55 0.46
CA ALA A 323 -5.82 9.49 -0.07
C ALA A 323 -6.78 8.87 -1.11
N TRP A 324 -6.25 8.10 -2.07
CA TRP A 324 -7.12 7.47 -3.08
C TRP A 324 -8.02 6.39 -2.47
N LYS A 325 -7.56 5.68 -1.43
CA LYS A 325 -8.36 4.65 -0.74
C LYS A 325 -9.51 5.27 0.02
N ILE A 326 -9.23 6.36 0.77
CA ILE A 326 -10.29 7.15 1.42
C ILE A 326 -11.25 7.72 0.37
N GLY A 327 -10.75 8.23 -0.75
CA GLY A 327 -11.59 8.72 -1.86
C GLY A 327 -12.49 7.64 -2.46
N ALA A 328 -11.95 6.44 -2.69
CA ALA A 328 -12.71 5.31 -3.22
C ALA A 328 -13.81 4.85 -2.25
N VAL A 329 -13.52 4.78 -0.95
CA VAL A 329 -14.54 4.44 0.06
C VAL A 329 -15.58 5.56 0.20
N HIS A 330 -15.14 6.83 0.21
CA HIS A 330 -16.02 7.99 0.32
C HIS A 330 -17.04 8.07 -0.83
N THR A 331 -16.60 7.78 -2.05
CA THR A 331 -17.45 7.79 -3.25
C THR A 331 -18.29 6.52 -3.40
N GLY A 332 -18.12 5.53 -2.53
CA GLY A 332 -18.79 4.22 -2.61
C GLY A 332 -18.23 3.28 -3.68
N GLY A 333 -17.08 3.60 -4.27
CA GLY A 333 -16.39 2.76 -5.26
C GLY A 333 -15.59 1.60 -4.65
N SER A 334 -15.48 1.54 -3.32
CA SER A 334 -14.78 0.49 -2.56
C SER A 334 -15.39 0.31 -1.17
N GLU A 335 -15.27 -0.88 -0.58
CA GLU A 335 -15.61 -1.10 0.83
C GLU A 335 -14.49 -0.68 1.77
N ALA A 336 -14.81 -0.53 3.06
CA ALA A 336 -13.86 -0.12 4.10
C ALA A 336 -12.64 -1.04 4.21
N ALA A 337 -12.77 -2.33 3.84
CA ALA A 337 -11.67 -3.29 3.82
C ALA A 337 -10.51 -2.87 2.91
N LEU A 338 -10.75 -2.00 1.91
CA LEU A 338 -9.66 -1.42 1.11
C LEU A 338 -8.67 -0.64 1.99
N LEU A 339 -9.14 0.01 3.06
CA LEU A 339 -8.30 0.84 3.94
C LEU A 339 -7.27 0.01 4.70
N ASP A 340 -7.55 -1.28 4.98
CA ASP A 340 -6.60 -2.18 5.63
C ASP A 340 -5.34 -2.41 4.79
N THR A 341 -5.46 -2.28 3.46
CA THR A 341 -4.32 -2.38 2.55
C THR A 341 -3.31 -1.23 2.74
N TYR A 342 -3.68 -0.13 3.42
CA TYR A 342 -2.75 0.96 3.71
C TYR A 342 -1.57 0.49 4.58
N ASP A 343 -1.85 -0.17 5.71
CA ASP A 343 -0.82 -0.74 6.56
C ASP A 343 -0.04 -1.82 5.80
N ALA A 344 -0.75 -2.73 5.13
CA ALA A 344 -0.17 -3.84 4.38
C ALA A 344 0.76 -3.40 3.23
N GLU A 345 0.58 -2.20 2.68
CA GLU A 345 1.42 -1.66 1.61
C GLU A 345 2.53 -0.75 2.13
N ARG A 346 2.22 0.15 3.08
CA ARG A 346 3.14 1.24 3.45
C ARG A 346 4.09 0.88 4.58
N ARG A 347 3.66 0.06 5.54
CA ARG A 347 4.53 -0.38 6.64
C ARG A 347 5.70 -1.25 6.15
N PRO A 348 5.53 -2.21 5.22
CA PRO A 348 6.65 -2.93 4.62
C PRO A 348 7.64 -2.03 3.88
N VAL A 349 7.16 -0.99 3.17
CA VAL A 349 8.06 -0.02 2.52
C VAL A 349 8.87 0.78 3.55
N ALA A 350 8.25 1.19 4.65
CA ALA A 350 8.96 1.87 5.74
C ALA A 350 10.04 0.97 6.35
N TRP A 351 9.76 -0.32 6.53
CA TRP A 351 10.73 -1.32 6.96
C TRP A 351 11.86 -1.56 5.96
N LEU A 352 11.54 -1.68 4.68
CA LEU A 352 12.55 -1.83 3.62
C LEU A 352 13.51 -0.63 3.61
N ARG A 353 12.96 0.59 3.71
CA ARG A 353 13.77 1.82 3.81
C ARG A 353 14.61 1.86 5.08
N HIS A 354 14.04 1.48 6.21
CA HIS A 354 14.77 1.35 7.47
C HIS A 354 15.95 0.38 7.32
N GLN A 355 15.73 -0.83 6.80
CA GLN A 355 16.79 -1.82 6.57
C GLN A 355 17.89 -1.29 5.65
N GLN A 356 17.52 -0.65 4.53
CA GLN A 356 18.48 -0.10 3.57
C GLN A 356 19.28 1.09 4.12
N ILE A 357 18.73 1.88 5.05
CA ILE A 357 19.51 2.91 5.76
C ILE A 357 20.70 2.27 6.50
N PHE A 358 20.45 1.18 7.24
CA PHE A 358 21.47 0.51 8.04
C PHE A 358 22.34 -0.47 7.25
N ALA A 359 21.94 -0.92 6.07
CA ALA A 359 22.80 -1.70 5.19
C ALA A 359 23.94 -0.87 4.56
N ARG A 360 23.77 0.47 4.50
CA ARG A 360 24.68 1.39 3.80
C ARG A 360 25.75 1.97 4.70
N ALA A 361 26.85 2.40 4.07
CA ALA A 361 28.05 2.88 4.75
C ALA A 361 27.80 4.05 5.72
N ASP A 362 26.88 4.96 5.38
CA ASP A 362 26.59 6.16 6.18
C ASP A 362 26.17 5.86 7.63
N TYR A 363 25.56 4.69 7.88
CA TYR A 363 25.07 4.31 9.20
C TYR A 363 25.82 3.13 9.83
N LYS A 364 26.89 2.64 9.19
CA LYS A 364 27.71 1.54 9.75
C LYS A 364 28.25 1.86 11.14
N ALA A 365 28.57 3.13 11.42
CA ALA A 365 29.05 3.57 12.73
C ALA A 365 28.01 3.45 13.86
N TYR A 366 26.73 3.26 13.54
CA TYR A 366 25.63 3.12 14.51
C TYR A 366 25.18 1.65 14.68
N ILE A 367 25.99 0.69 14.22
CA ILE A 367 25.65 -0.74 14.22
C ILE A 367 26.74 -1.51 14.98
N ASP A 368 26.40 -2.07 16.15
CA ASP A 368 27.30 -2.91 16.95
C ASP A 368 27.42 -4.36 16.44
N THR A 369 26.73 -4.68 15.35
CA THR A 369 26.70 -6.02 14.75
C THR A 369 27.59 -6.06 13.50
N PRO A 370 28.36 -7.16 13.27
CA PRO A 370 29.13 -7.31 12.04
C PRO A 370 28.20 -7.15 10.83
N THR A 371 28.73 -6.50 9.78
CA THR A 371 28.03 -6.06 8.55
C THR A 371 26.76 -6.85 8.26
N SER A 372 25.60 -6.20 8.26
CA SER A 372 24.33 -6.88 8.02
C SER A 372 24.39 -7.61 6.68
N ASP A 373 24.02 -8.88 6.65
CA ASP A 373 23.86 -9.71 5.43
C ASP A 373 22.74 -9.20 4.49
N ILE A 374 22.27 -7.97 4.68
CA ILE A 374 21.23 -7.31 3.88
C ILE A 374 21.88 -6.81 2.60
N GLU A 375 21.41 -7.35 1.48
CA GLU A 375 21.76 -6.89 0.14
C GLU A 375 21.42 -5.40 -0.02
N ILE A 376 22.38 -4.60 -0.50
CA ILE A 376 22.15 -3.19 -0.80
C ILE A 376 21.38 -3.12 -2.12
N ILE A 377 20.15 -2.61 -2.04
CA ILE A 377 19.28 -2.41 -3.19
C ILE A 377 19.63 -1.08 -3.86
N ASP A 378 19.64 -1.06 -5.18
CA ASP A 378 19.86 0.13 -6.02
C ASP A 378 18.91 1.31 -5.66
N ASP A 379 19.39 2.54 -5.81
CA ASP A 379 18.63 3.76 -5.45
C ASP A 379 17.37 3.93 -6.31
N VAL A 380 17.45 3.65 -7.62
CA VAL A 380 16.30 3.74 -8.53
C VAL A 380 15.29 2.65 -8.20
N ALA A 381 15.75 1.44 -7.88
CA ALA A 381 14.88 0.36 -7.40
C ALA A 381 14.16 0.74 -6.10
N MET A 382 14.91 1.27 -5.12
CA MET A 382 14.37 1.75 -3.85
C MET A 382 13.40 2.91 -4.00
N GLU A 383 13.53 3.70 -5.06
CA GLU A 383 12.69 4.87 -5.27
C GLU A 383 11.42 4.55 -6.09
N LEU A 384 11.59 3.89 -7.24
CA LEU A 384 10.57 3.74 -8.28
C LEU A 384 10.07 2.31 -8.46
N GLY A 385 10.68 1.33 -7.82
CA GLY A 385 10.47 -0.08 -8.13
C GLY A 385 10.11 -0.98 -6.96
N GLN A 386 9.58 -0.40 -5.87
CA GLN A 386 9.02 -1.14 -4.73
C GLN A 386 7.80 -1.98 -5.13
N LEU A 387 7.64 -3.13 -4.48
CA LEU A 387 6.53 -4.06 -4.69
C LEU A 387 5.54 -4.03 -3.52
N TYR A 388 4.27 -3.75 -3.81
CA TYR A 388 3.14 -3.94 -2.91
C TYR A 388 2.58 -5.35 -3.02
N ARG A 389 2.27 -5.98 -1.88
CA ARG A 389 1.82 -7.39 -1.82
C ARG A 389 0.36 -7.58 -1.46
N SER A 390 -0.38 -6.48 -1.24
CA SER A 390 -1.81 -6.47 -0.92
C SER A 390 -2.72 -6.95 -2.07
N VAL A 391 -2.25 -6.90 -3.31
CA VAL A 391 -3.03 -7.16 -4.53
C VAL A 391 -2.54 -8.36 -5.35
N ALA A 392 -1.52 -9.08 -4.89
CA ALA A 392 -0.96 -10.21 -5.63
C ALA A 392 -1.76 -11.51 -5.38
N PRO A 393 -2.14 -12.27 -6.42
CA PRO A 393 -2.63 -13.63 -6.23
C PRO A 393 -1.57 -14.45 -5.48
N ALA A 394 -2.02 -15.32 -4.56
CA ALA A 394 -1.20 -16.09 -3.63
C ALA A 394 -0.01 -16.83 -4.29
N ASP A 395 -0.11 -17.22 -5.56
CA ASP A 395 0.92 -17.97 -6.29
C ASP A 395 2.22 -17.20 -6.58
N THR A 396 2.25 -15.87 -6.42
CA THR A 396 3.48 -15.06 -6.59
C THR A 396 3.98 -14.40 -5.30
N ALA A 397 3.20 -14.49 -4.22
CA ALA A 397 3.46 -13.86 -2.94
C ALA A 397 4.57 -14.62 -2.17
N GLY A 398 5.81 -14.41 -2.58
CA GLY A 398 7.00 -14.94 -1.86
C GLY A 398 8.24 -15.13 -2.73
N GLN A 399 8.12 -15.11 -4.06
CA GLN A 399 9.25 -15.37 -4.96
C GLN A 399 9.87 -14.09 -5.57
N LEU A 400 9.15 -12.97 -5.54
CA LEU A 400 9.63 -11.69 -6.08
C LEU A 400 10.34 -10.88 -4.99
N PRO A 401 11.48 -10.23 -5.28
CA PRO A 401 12.15 -9.35 -4.31
C PRO A 401 11.30 -8.11 -4.02
N ASP A 402 11.61 -7.42 -2.92
CA ASP A 402 10.83 -6.27 -2.45
C ASP A 402 10.99 -5.03 -3.32
N ALA A 403 12.08 -4.93 -4.08
CA ALA A 403 12.28 -3.89 -5.09
C ALA A 403 13.23 -4.37 -6.21
N ARG A 404 13.05 -3.81 -7.40
CA ARG A 404 13.96 -3.90 -8.56
C ARG A 404 13.91 -2.62 -9.37
N ARG A 405 14.87 -2.40 -10.27
CA ARG A 405 14.80 -1.25 -11.17
C ARG A 405 13.57 -1.36 -12.07
N PRO A 406 12.95 -0.23 -12.49
CA PRO A 406 11.72 -0.24 -13.28
C PRO A 406 11.75 -1.09 -14.55
N GLU A 407 12.89 -1.18 -15.23
CA GLU A 407 13.10 -1.96 -16.45
C GLU A 407 13.28 -3.47 -16.22
N GLU A 408 13.54 -3.88 -14.98
CA GLU A 408 13.60 -5.29 -14.58
C GLU A 408 12.20 -5.83 -14.25
N TRP A 409 11.25 -4.92 -14.01
CA TRP A 409 9.84 -5.23 -14.00
C TRP A 409 9.29 -5.29 -15.43
N ALA A 410 8.25 -6.08 -15.59
CA ALA A 410 7.47 -6.23 -16.82
C ALA A 410 5.98 -6.04 -16.50
N GLY A 411 5.63 -5.08 -15.65
CA GLY A 411 4.25 -4.81 -15.26
C GLY A 411 3.66 -5.82 -14.25
N GLN A 412 4.47 -6.33 -13.32
CA GLN A 412 3.98 -7.21 -12.25
C GLN A 412 2.95 -6.46 -11.38
N PRO A 413 1.83 -7.12 -10.99
CA PRO A 413 0.93 -6.59 -9.98
C PRO A 413 1.67 -6.19 -8.70
N GLY A 414 1.28 -5.05 -8.14
CA GLY A 414 1.93 -4.44 -6.98
C GLY A 414 3.09 -3.51 -7.30
N THR A 415 3.54 -3.40 -8.55
CA THR A 415 4.60 -2.45 -8.95
C THR A 415 4.02 -1.13 -9.46
N ARG A 416 4.81 -0.05 -9.38
CA ARG A 416 4.48 1.23 -10.00
C ARG A 416 4.36 1.05 -11.52
N ALA A 417 3.30 1.57 -12.13
CA ALA A 417 3.10 1.52 -13.57
C ALA A 417 4.29 2.16 -14.31
N PRO A 418 4.85 1.51 -15.35
CA PRO A 418 6.01 2.02 -16.07
C PRO A 418 5.77 3.37 -16.75
N HIS A 419 6.82 4.18 -16.80
CA HIS A 419 6.85 5.36 -17.66
C HIS A 419 7.16 4.95 -19.11
N VAL A 420 6.36 5.46 -20.05
CA VAL A 420 6.68 5.47 -21.48
C VAL A 420 6.26 6.83 -22.05
N TRP A 421 7.11 7.44 -22.88
CA TRP A 421 6.75 8.63 -23.65
C TRP A 421 5.76 8.26 -24.76
N ILE A 422 4.54 8.79 -24.66
CA ILE A 422 3.45 8.52 -25.62
C ILE A 422 3.23 9.67 -26.61
N ALA A 423 3.70 10.86 -26.25
CA ALA A 423 3.86 12.01 -27.12
C ALA A 423 4.97 12.92 -26.55
N PRO A 424 5.45 13.93 -27.28
CA PRO A 424 6.40 14.89 -26.71
C PRO A 424 5.87 15.48 -25.40
N ARG A 425 6.65 15.33 -24.31
CA ARG A 425 6.30 15.78 -22.95
C ARG A 425 5.03 15.17 -22.34
N ARG A 426 4.53 14.06 -22.92
CA ARG A 426 3.38 13.31 -22.39
C ARG A 426 3.77 11.87 -22.06
N SER A 427 3.61 11.52 -20.80
CA SER A 427 3.92 10.24 -20.21
C SER A 427 2.67 9.37 -20.09
N THR A 428 2.83 8.04 -20.11
CA THR A 428 1.79 7.11 -19.62
C THR A 428 1.30 7.48 -18.22
N LEU A 429 2.21 7.94 -17.34
CA LEU A 429 1.87 8.32 -15.96
C LEU A 429 0.86 9.47 -15.87
N ASP A 430 0.77 10.32 -16.90
CA ASP A 430 -0.18 11.45 -16.92
C ASP A 430 -1.65 10.99 -17.06
N HIS A 431 -1.89 9.69 -17.30
CA HIS A 431 -3.23 9.09 -17.37
C HIS A 431 -3.71 8.49 -16.04
N PHE A 432 -2.83 8.37 -15.04
CA PHE A 432 -3.18 7.80 -13.73
C PHE A 432 -3.54 8.93 -12.74
N GLY A 433 -4.22 8.61 -11.64
CA GLY A 433 -4.59 9.60 -10.60
C GLY A 433 -6.08 9.89 -10.43
N ARG A 434 -6.91 9.59 -11.44
CA ARG A 434 -8.36 9.95 -11.44
C ARG A 434 -9.31 8.79 -11.22
N GLY A 435 -8.85 7.57 -11.51
CA GLY A 435 -9.67 6.37 -11.52
C GLY A 435 -8.87 5.17 -12.02
N TRP A 436 -9.55 4.09 -12.38
CA TRP A 436 -8.90 2.91 -12.94
C TRP A 436 -8.48 3.17 -14.38
N THR A 437 -7.34 2.62 -14.79
CA THR A 437 -6.88 2.68 -16.19
C THR A 437 -6.53 1.29 -16.68
N LEU A 438 -7.06 0.89 -17.83
CA LEU A 438 -6.74 -0.36 -18.51
C LEU A 438 -5.79 -0.07 -19.69
N VAL A 439 -4.53 -0.50 -19.56
CA VAL A 439 -3.51 -0.40 -20.61
C VAL A 439 -3.55 -1.67 -21.45
N THR A 440 -3.69 -1.54 -22.76
CA THR A 440 -3.77 -2.69 -23.67
C THR A 440 -3.26 -2.36 -25.07
N GLY A 441 -2.93 -3.40 -25.84
CA GLY A 441 -2.69 -3.30 -27.27
C GLY A 441 -3.90 -3.65 -28.14
N SER A 442 -5.09 -3.87 -27.56
CA SER A 442 -6.26 -4.36 -28.28
C SER A 442 -7.54 -3.62 -27.93
N GLU A 443 -8.18 -3.05 -28.95
CA GLU A 443 -9.50 -2.41 -28.87
C GLU A 443 -10.63 -3.36 -28.43
N ALA A 444 -10.41 -4.68 -28.50
CA ALA A 444 -11.38 -5.68 -28.04
C ALA A 444 -11.71 -5.57 -26.54
N TRP A 445 -10.85 -4.89 -25.75
CA TRP A 445 -11.11 -4.64 -24.33
C TRP A 445 -12.11 -3.50 -24.07
N ARG A 446 -12.47 -2.70 -25.07
CA ARG A 446 -13.37 -1.54 -24.90
C ARG A 446 -14.74 -1.94 -24.36
N GLY A 447 -15.34 -2.98 -24.92
CA GLY A 447 -16.64 -3.51 -24.46
C GLY A 447 -16.55 -4.08 -23.03
N ALA A 448 -15.46 -4.77 -22.70
CA ALA A 448 -15.23 -5.31 -21.36
C ALA A 448 -15.06 -4.20 -20.31
N ALA A 449 -14.29 -3.16 -20.63
CA ALA A 449 -14.12 -1.99 -19.76
C ALA A 449 -15.47 -1.27 -19.53
N GLN A 450 -16.27 -1.07 -20.57
CA GLN A 450 -17.61 -0.46 -20.43
C GLN A 450 -18.55 -1.32 -19.58
N SER A 451 -18.54 -2.64 -19.79
CA SER A 451 -19.35 -3.59 -19.01
C SER A 451 -18.95 -3.60 -17.53
N ALA A 452 -17.66 -3.71 -17.24
CA ALA A 452 -17.15 -3.73 -15.87
C ALA A 452 -17.41 -2.39 -15.14
N ALA A 453 -17.18 -1.26 -15.82
CA ALA A 453 -17.48 0.07 -15.29
C ALA A 453 -18.96 0.21 -14.91
N GLY A 454 -19.87 -0.19 -15.81
CA GLY A 454 -21.32 -0.13 -15.55
C GLY A 454 -21.77 -1.07 -14.43
N GLN A 455 -21.19 -2.28 -14.34
CA GLN A 455 -21.54 -3.25 -13.31
C GLN A 455 -21.07 -2.83 -11.91
N LEU A 456 -19.88 -2.25 -11.82
CA LEU A 456 -19.22 -1.93 -10.53
C LEU A 456 -19.43 -0.47 -10.11
N GLY A 457 -19.98 0.38 -10.98
CA GLY A 457 -20.15 1.82 -10.69
C GLY A 457 -18.83 2.58 -10.60
N VAL A 458 -17.77 2.10 -11.24
CA VAL A 458 -16.44 2.72 -11.24
C VAL A 458 -16.09 3.29 -12.60
N SER A 459 -15.18 4.28 -12.65
CA SER A 459 -14.62 4.80 -13.90
C SER A 459 -13.40 3.99 -14.33
N ILE A 460 -13.38 3.57 -15.60
CA ILE A 460 -12.26 2.87 -16.24
C ILE A 460 -11.87 3.62 -17.52
N GLU A 461 -10.68 4.20 -17.55
CA GLU A 461 -10.08 4.76 -18.76
C GLU A 461 -9.39 3.64 -19.57
N LEU A 462 -9.65 3.56 -20.87
CA LEU A 462 -8.96 2.63 -21.76
C LEU A 462 -7.80 3.34 -22.46
N LEU A 463 -6.57 2.92 -22.17
CA LEU A 463 -5.36 3.40 -22.83
C LEU A 463 -4.87 2.33 -23.82
N CYS A 464 -5.29 2.45 -25.08
CA CYS A 464 -5.02 1.46 -26.13
C CYS A 464 -3.90 1.90 -27.07
N PHE A 465 -2.89 1.04 -27.25
CA PHE A 465 -1.80 1.20 -28.21
C PHE A 465 -1.82 0.03 -29.19
N PRO A 466 -2.60 0.09 -30.28
CA PRO A 466 -2.72 -1.03 -31.23
C PRO A 466 -1.40 -1.29 -31.97
N ALA A 467 -1.27 -2.42 -32.67
CA ALA A 467 -0.01 -2.88 -33.27
C ALA A 467 0.62 -1.86 -34.24
N GLU A 468 -0.21 -1.00 -34.85
CA GLU A 468 0.21 0.07 -35.77
C GLU A 468 0.77 1.30 -35.04
N SER A 469 0.60 1.40 -33.72
CA SER A 469 1.15 2.49 -32.90
C SER A 469 2.66 2.38 -32.78
N THR A 470 3.36 3.49 -32.97
CA THR A 470 4.82 3.60 -32.77
C THR A 470 5.26 3.24 -31.34
N GLN A 471 4.35 3.34 -30.36
CA GLN A 471 4.62 3.05 -28.95
C GLN A 471 4.28 1.60 -28.57
N HIS A 472 3.63 0.83 -29.45
CA HIS A 472 3.11 -0.50 -29.15
C HIS A 472 4.17 -1.42 -28.53
N ALA A 473 5.35 -1.53 -29.17
CA ALA A 473 6.42 -2.40 -28.70
C ALA A 473 6.98 -1.98 -27.32
N ALA A 474 7.11 -0.67 -27.10
CA ALA A 474 7.60 -0.14 -25.82
C ALA A 474 6.60 -0.39 -24.68
N ILE A 475 5.32 -0.15 -24.93
CA ILE A 475 4.24 -0.43 -23.98
C ILE A 475 4.13 -1.93 -23.70
N ALA A 476 4.12 -2.77 -24.75
CA ALA A 476 4.02 -4.21 -24.61
C ALA A 476 5.18 -4.77 -23.77
N LYS A 477 6.41 -4.29 -24.00
CA LYS A 477 7.57 -4.68 -23.20
C LYS A 477 7.43 -4.21 -21.74
N ALA A 478 7.18 -2.93 -21.52
CA ALA A 478 7.17 -2.34 -20.18
C ALA A 478 6.05 -2.90 -19.29
N TYR A 479 4.87 -3.11 -19.86
CA TYR A 479 3.70 -3.66 -19.15
C TYR A 479 3.59 -5.20 -19.25
N GLY A 480 4.53 -5.87 -19.92
CA GLY A 480 4.56 -7.33 -20.09
C GLY A 480 3.32 -7.89 -20.80
N LEU A 481 2.89 -7.23 -21.87
CA LEU A 481 1.70 -7.59 -22.64
C LEU A 481 2.07 -8.41 -23.88
N GLY A 482 1.36 -9.51 -24.08
CA GLY A 482 1.34 -10.29 -25.32
C GLY A 482 0.05 -10.06 -26.12
N PRO A 483 -0.25 -10.93 -27.11
CA PRO A 483 -1.41 -10.77 -27.98
C PRO A 483 -2.73 -10.69 -27.21
N GLY A 484 -3.40 -9.54 -27.33
CA GLY A 484 -4.67 -9.28 -26.67
C GLY A 484 -4.61 -9.17 -25.13
N GLY A 485 -3.42 -9.10 -24.55
CA GLY A 485 -3.23 -8.88 -23.11
C GLY A 485 -3.68 -7.49 -22.64
N ALA A 486 -3.77 -7.32 -21.32
CA ALA A 486 -4.12 -6.05 -20.69
C ALA A 486 -3.52 -5.95 -19.27
N CYS A 487 -3.30 -4.71 -18.83
CA CYS A 487 -2.82 -4.36 -17.51
C CYS A 487 -3.74 -3.32 -16.87
N LEU A 488 -4.26 -3.63 -15.69
CA LEU A 488 -5.11 -2.74 -14.88
C LEU A 488 -4.25 -1.96 -13.90
N VAL A 489 -4.34 -0.63 -13.97
CA VAL A 489 -3.63 0.32 -13.12
C VAL A 489 -4.63 1.01 -12.18
N ARG A 490 -4.27 1.06 -10.89
CA ARG A 490 -5.00 1.71 -9.81
C ARG A 490 -4.97 3.23 -9.93
N PRO A 491 -5.87 3.93 -9.24
CA PRO A 491 -5.83 5.39 -9.13
C PRO A 491 -4.48 5.94 -8.66
N ASP A 492 -3.73 5.25 -7.80
CA ASP A 492 -2.40 5.70 -7.34
C ASP A 492 -1.23 5.37 -8.30
N GLY A 493 -1.53 4.84 -9.48
CA GLY A 493 -0.55 4.50 -10.50
C GLY A 493 0.21 3.20 -10.23
N TYR A 494 -0.30 2.33 -9.35
CA TYR A 494 0.22 0.97 -9.15
C TYR A 494 -0.58 -0.06 -9.94
N ILE A 495 0.07 -1.12 -10.42
CA ILE A 495 -0.59 -2.17 -11.18
C ILE A 495 -1.38 -3.05 -10.21
N ALA A 496 -2.69 -3.17 -10.41
CA ALA A 496 -3.54 -4.08 -9.64
C ALA A 496 -3.54 -5.49 -10.23
N TRP A 497 -3.53 -5.60 -11.55
CA TRP A 497 -3.72 -6.87 -12.24
C TRP A 497 -3.17 -6.82 -13.67
N ARG A 498 -2.74 -7.96 -14.20
CA ARG A 498 -2.24 -8.07 -15.58
C ARG A 498 -2.49 -9.47 -16.13
N VAL A 499 -2.90 -9.55 -17.40
CA VAL A 499 -2.89 -10.76 -18.22
C VAL A 499 -2.02 -10.58 -19.45
N MET A 500 -1.14 -11.55 -19.70
CA MET A 500 -0.24 -11.52 -20.87
C MET A 500 -1.01 -11.76 -22.17
N THR A 501 -2.02 -12.63 -22.16
CA THR A 501 -2.84 -12.96 -23.33
C THR A 501 -4.31 -12.79 -23.01
N ALA A 502 -5.12 -12.59 -24.05
CA ALA A 502 -6.55 -12.40 -23.86
C ALA A 502 -7.21 -13.61 -23.16
N PRO A 503 -7.97 -13.40 -22.06
CA PRO A 503 -8.79 -14.45 -21.48
C PRO A 503 -10.00 -14.76 -22.37
N ALA A 504 -10.63 -15.92 -22.13
CA ALA A 504 -11.83 -16.33 -22.85
C ALA A 504 -12.99 -15.32 -22.65
N ASP A 505 -13.16 -14.84 -21.42
CA ASP A 505 -14.09 -13.77 -21.07
C ASP A 505 -13.33 -12.58 -20.47
N ARG A 506 -13.21 -11.51 -21.27
CA ARG A 506 -12.55 -10.26 -20.87
C ARG A 506 -13.35 -9.48 -19.83
N SER A 507 -14.67 -9.49 -19.95
CA SER A 507 -15.56 -8.74 -19.05
C SER A 507 -15.52 -9.35 -17.66
N ALA A 508 -15.68 -10.68 -17.56
CA ALA A 508 -15.59 -11.38 -16.28
C ALA A 508 -14.22 -11.19 -15.62
N ALA A 509 -13.13 -11.42 -16.36
CA ALA A 509 -11.78 -11.29 -15.81
C ALA A 509 -11.47 -9.88 -15.31
N LEU A 510 -11.91 -8.83 -16.02
CA LEU A 510 -11.72 -7.45 -15.60
C LEU A 510 -12.58 -7.08 -14.39
N THR A 511 -13.84 -7.50 -14.37
CA THR A 511 -14.75 -7.29 -13.23
C THR A 511 -14.19 -7.94 -11.97
N ASP A 512 -13.69 -9.17 -12.05
CA ASP A 512 -13.12 -9.88 -10.91
C ASP A 512 -11.85 -9.19 -10.40
N ALA A 513 -10.96 -8.77 -11.32
CA ALA A 513 -9.73 -8.06 -10.98
C ALA A 513 -10.00 -6.73 -10.26
N ILE A 514 -10.96 -5.93 -10.74
CA ILE A 514 -11.34 -4.67 -10.09
C ILE A 514 -12.02 -4.97 -8.76
N SER A 515 -12.92 -5.94 -8.70
CA SER A 515 -13.65 -6.24 -7.47
C SER A 515 -12.68 -6.63 -6.34
N TYR A 516 -11.70 -7.47 -6.66
CA TYR A 516 -10.64 -7.82 -5.73
C TYR A 516 -9.79 -6.60 -5.32
N ALA A 517 -9.27 -5.83 -6.29
CA ALA A 517 -8.37 -4.72 -6.01
C ALA A 517 -9.06 -3.51 -5.34
N ALA A 518 -10.37 -3.36 -5.52
CA ALA A 518 -11.20 -2.33 -4.92
C ALA A 518 -11.85 -2.79 -3.60
N ALA A 519 -11.58 -4.03 -3.16
CA ALA A 519 -12.27 -4.67 -2.04
C ALA A 519 -13.79 -4.56 -2.14
N LEU A 520 -14.35 -4.71 -3.34
CA LEU A 520 -15.79 -4.79 -3.56
C LEU A 520 -16.25 -6.22 -3.27
N PRO A 521 -17.51 -6.42 -2.85
CA PRO A 521 -18.03 -7.75 -2.58
C PRO A 521 -18.00 -8.54 -3.88
N SER A 522 -17.06 -9.48 -3.98
CA SER A 522 -16.94 -10.37 -5.13
C SER A 522 -18.25 -11.15 -5.24
N ARG A 523 -18.87 -11.14 -6.43
CA ARG A 523 -19.75 -12.27 -6.79
C ARG A 523 -18.86 -13.52 -6.68
N PRO A 524 -19.27 -14.57 -5.93
CA PRO A 524 -18.45 -15.76 -5.79
C PRO A 524 -18.09 -16.28 -7.18
N SER A 525 -16.80 -16.49 -7.41
CA SER A 525 -16.32 -16.97 -8.69
C SER A 525 -16.84 -18.40 -8.92
N LYS A 526 -16.86 -18.84 -10.19
CA LYS A 526 -17.23 -20.24 -10.51
C LYS A 526 -16.37 -21.26 -9.75
N TRP A 527 -15.13 -20.91 -9.41
CA TRP A 527 -14.22 -21.76 -8.64
C TRP A 527 -14.60 -21.83 -7.17
N ASP A 528 -15.02 -20.72 -6.56
CA ASP A 528 -15.51 -20.69 -5.18
C ASP A 528 -16.79 -21.51 -5.04
N ASP A 529 -17.65 -21.48 -6.06
CA ASP A 529 -18.86 -22.29 -6.10
C ASP A 529 -18.56 -23.78 -6.21
N GLN A 530 -17.60 -24.17 -7.06
CA GLN A 530 -17.18 -25.56 -7.16
C GLN A 530 -16.56 -26.05 -5.85
N ALA A 531 -15.70 -25.25 -5.21
CA ALA A 531 -15.12 -25.58 -3.91
C ALA A 531 -16.20 -25.73 -2.82
N ALA A 532 -17.16 -24.80 -2.75
CA ALA A 532 -18.27 -24.86 -1.80
C ALA A 532 -19.19 -26.07 -2.03
N ILE A 533 -19.43 -26.45 -3.29
CA ILE A 533 -20.21 -27.64 -3.65
C ILE A 533 -19.45 -28.93 -3.28
N ILE A 534 -18.13 -28.96 -3.46
CA ILE A 534 -17.28 -30.09 -3.03
C ILE A 534 -17.32 -30.24 -1.52
N ASP A 535 -17.13 -29.15 -0.77
CA ASP A 535 -17.23 -29.16 0.70
C ASP A 535 -18.61 -29.63 1.17
N LEU A 536 -19.69 -29.10 0.60
CA LEU A 536 -21.06 -29.50 0.91
C LEU A 536 -21.29 -31.01 0.69
N THR A 537 -20.77 -31.55 -0.40
CA THR A 537 -20.89 -32.98 -0.72
C THR A 537 -20.03 -33.84 0.22
N ALA A 538 -18.87 -33.34 0.65
CA ALA A 538 -18.04 -33.99 1.68
C ALA A 538 -18.74 -33.99 3.05
N ARG A 539 -19.40 -32.89 3.44
CA ARG A 539 -20.20 -32.82 4.68
C ARG A 539 -21.40 -33.78 4.64
N TYR A 540 -22.04 -33.94 3.49
CA TYR A 540 -23.05 -34.98 3.29
C TYR A 540 -22.50 -36.39 3.52
N ALA A 541 -21.33 -36.69 2.94
CA ALA A 541 -20.68 -37.98 3.15
C ALA A 541 -20.30 -38.21 4.62
N ASP A 542 -19.73 -37.20 5.31
CA ASP A 542 -19.38 -37.30 6.74
C ASP A 542 -20.61 -37.54 7.61
N ALA A 543 -21.72 -36.82 7.37
CA ALA A 543 -22.97 -36.95 8.11
C ALA A 543 -23.53 -38.40 8.10
N ILE A 544 -23.23 -39.15 7.04
CA ILE A 544 -23.67 -40.54 6.86
C ILE A 544 -22.59 -41.56 7.32
N ASN A 545 -21.30 -41.21 7.29
CA ASN A 545 -20.18 -42.16 7.47
C ASN A 545 -19.68 -42.36 8.93
N ARG A 546 -20.22 -41.68 9.94
CA ARG A 546 -19.60 -41.70 11.29
C ARG A 546 -19.73 -43.06 12.01
N GLY A 547 -18.59 -43.55 12.51
CA GLY A 547 -18.49 -44.55 13.58
C GLY A 547 -18.29 -46.01 13.15
N TRP A 548 -17.14 -46.37 12.58
CA TRP A 548 -16.82 -47.79 12.43
C TRP A 548 -16.68 -48.46 13.81
N ALA A 549 -17.41 -49.57 14.01
CA ALA A 549 -17.77 -50.25 15.28
C ALA A 549 -18.84 -49.58 16.17
N GLY A 550 -19.71 -48.75 15.59
CA GLY A 550 -20.87 -48.15 16.26
C GLY A 550 -21.54 -47.12 15.34
N LYS A 551 -22.29 -47.60 14.34
CA LYS A 551 -22.93 -46.80 13.29
C LYS A 551 -23.80 -45.69 13.91
N THR A 552 -23.50 -44.42 13.64
CA THR A 552 -24.37 -43.30 14.01
C THR A 552 -24.41 -42.26 12.90
N ILE A 553 -25.59 -42.06 12.30
CA ILE A 553 -25.86 -40.90 11.44
C ILE A 553 -26.02 -39.67 12.35
N GLN A 554 -25.80 -38.48 11.80
CA GLN A 554 -26.22 -37.21 12.40
C GLN A 554 -27.47 -36.65 11.68
N PRO A 555 -28.69 -37.14 11.96
CA PRO A 555 -29.92 -36.66 11.31
C PRO A 555 -30.11 -35.14 11.41
N GLU A 556 -29.63 -34.54 12.50
CA GLU A 556 -29.69 -33.10 12.74
C GLU A 556 -28.92 -32.28 11.69
N SER A 557 -27.86 -32.84 11.09
CA SER A 557 -27.07 -32.16 10.07
C SER A 557 -27.75 -32.12 8.70
N VAL A 558 -28.72 -33.01 8.45
CA VAL A 558 -29.40 -33.15 7.15
C VAL A 558 -30.20 -31.89 6.80
N ALA A 559 -30.76 -31.21 7.80
CA ALA A 559 -31.47 -29.95 7.62
C ALA A 559 -30.57 -28.81 7.10
N ASP A 560 -29.27 -28.86 7.42
CA ASP A 560 -28.27 -27.90 6.94
C ASP A 560 -27.59 -28.31 5.62
N ILE A 561 -27.87 -29.54 5.15
CA ILE A 561 -27.29 -30.11 3.92
C ILE A 561 -28.29 -30.03 2.76
N PHE A 562 -29.55 -30.39 3.00
CA PHE A 562 -30.59 -30.40 1.97
C PHE A 562 -31.42 -29.12 1.94
N THR A 563 -32.07 -28.84 0.82
CA THR A 563 -33.17 -27.86 0.78
C THR A 563 -34.39 -28.40 1.54
N PRO A 564 -35.29 -27.54 2.06
CA PRO A 564 -36.48 -27.98 2.78
C PRO A 564 -37.34 -28.98 1.99
N ASP A 565 -37.34 -28.87 0.66
CA ASP A 565 -38.05 -29.70 -0.32
C ASP A 565 -37.13 -30.69 -1.05
N GLY A 566 -35.95 -30.98 -0.51
CA GLY A 566 -34.95 -31.82 -1.16
C GLY A 566 -35.43 -33.26 -1.42
N VAL A 567 -34.85 -33.93 -2.42
CA VAL A 567 -35.26 -35.28 -2.85
C VAL A 567 -34.10 -36.27 -2.75
N PHE A 568 -34.33 -37.43 -2.14
CA PHE A 568 -33.35 -38.51 -2.09
C PHE A 568 -33.90 -39.77 -2.77
N GLU A 569 -33.18 -40.26 -3.78
CA GLU A 569 -33.54 -41.45 -4.57
C GLU A 569 -32.44 -42.51 -4.48
N HIS A 570 -32.83 -43.70 -3.99
CA HIS A 570 -32.00 -44.90 -3.97
C HIS A 570 -32.60 -45.96 -4.91
N PRO A 571 -31.77 -46.76 -5.62
CA PRO A 571 -32.25 -47.82 -6.48
C PRO A 571 -33.23 -48.78 -5.78
N GLY A 572 -34.43 -48.93 -6.34
CA GLY A 572 -35.44 -49.89 -5.87
C GLY A 572 -36.33 -49.43 -4.71
N ALA A 573 -36.29 -48.14 -4.33
CA ALA A 573 -37.19 -47.54 -3.34
C ALA A 573 -37.90 -46.29 -3.91
N ASP A 574 -39.05 -45.94 -3.34
CA ASP A 574 -39.74 -44.69 -3.68
C ASP A 574 -38.92 -43.48 -3.22
N PRO A 575 -38.95 -42.33 -3.94
CA PRO A 575 -38.24 -41.12 -3.55
C PRO A 575 -38.69 -40.58 -2.19
N THR A 576 -37.72 -40.22 -1.34
CA THR A 576 -38.00 -39.51 -0.08
C THR A 576 -37.92 -38.01 -0.32
N ILE A 577 -39.00 -37.29 0.02
CA ILE A 577 -39.14 -35.85 -0.26
C ILE A 577 -39.17 -35.06 1.07
N GLY A 578 -38.32 -34.04 1.14
CA GLY A 578 -38.17 -33.09 2.23
C GLY A 578 -37.03 -33.44 3.19
N ALA A 579 -36.25 -32.43 3.59
CA ALA A 579 -35.04 -32.63 4.42
C ALA A 579 -35.32 -33.40 5.72
N ALA A 580 -36.45 -33.12 6.39
CA ALA A 580 -36.84 -33.83 7.62
C ALA A 580 -37.20 -35.31 7.37
N ALA A 581 -37.87 -35.62 6.26
CA ALA A 581 -38.19 -36.98 5.88
C ALA A 581 -36.94 -37.76 5.47
N ILE A 582 -36.02 -37.11 4.75
CA ILE A 582 -34.71 -37.67 4.39
C ILE A 582 -33.92 -37.99 5.67
N ALA A 583 -33.87 -37.05 6.64
CA ALA A 583 -33.20 -37.27 7.92
C ALA A 583 -33.75 -38.47 8.70
N ALA A 584 -35.07 -38.66 8.66
CA ALA A 584 -35.74 -39.77 9.33
C ALA A 584 -35.53 -41.12 8.63
N ALA A 585 -35.41 -41.13 7.29
CA ALA A 585 -35.28 -42.35 6.50
C ALA A 585 -33.84 -42.86 6.34
N LEU A 586 -32.85 -41.97 6.38
CA LEU A 586 -31.43 -42.32 6.19
C LEU A 586 -30.89 -43.37 7.18
N PRO A 587 -31.27 -43.37 8.49
CA PRO A 587 -30.88 -44.42 9.43
C PRO A 587 -31.22 -45.83 8.96
N ASP A 588 -32.47 -46.05 8.54
CA ASP A 588 -32.92 -47.36 8.11
C ASP A 588 -32.34 -47.73 6.73
N ALA A 589 -32.28 -46.76 5.80
CA ALA A 589 -31.73 -46.96 4.46
C ALA A 589 -30.26 -47.38 4.50
N THR A 590 -29.44 -46.72 5.33
CA THR A 590 -28.00 -47.04 5.46
C THR A 590 -27.76 -48.28 6.32
N ALA A 591 -28.64 -48.60 7.28
CA ALA A 591 -28.58 -49.86 8.01
C ALA A 591 -28.79 -51.08 7.09
N SER A 592 -29.58 -50.92 6.02
CA SER A 592 -29.85 -51.96 5.03
C SER A 592 -28.66 -52.27 4.09
N VAL A 593 -27.66 -51.39 4.03
CA VAL A 593 -26.46 -51.56 3.18
C VAL A 593 -25.24 -51.79 4.08
N PRO A 594 -24.56 -52.94 4.00
CA PRO A 594 -23.41 -53.23 4.84
C PRO A 594 -22.14 -52.55 4.29
N PHE A 595 -22.02 -51.23 4.48
CA PHE A 595 -20.85 -50.45 4.11
C PHE A 595 -20.06 -49.91 5.31
N ALA A 596 -18.72 -49.86 5.16
CA ALA A 596 -17.76 -49.27 6.09
C ALA A 596 -17.57 -47.76 5.84
N MET A 597 -17.58 -47.33 4.57
CA MET A 597 -17.46 -45.92 4.17
C MET A 597 -18.02 -45.72 2.75
N HIS A 598 -18.55 -44.53 2.46
CA HIS A 598 -18.76 -44.08 1.08
C HIS A 598 -18.08 -42.72 0.82
N ALA A 599 -17.41 -42.57 -0.32
CA ALA A 599 -16.70 -41.36 -0.70
C ALA A 599 -17.13 -40.90 -2.09
N PHE A 600 -17.28 -39.59 -2.28
CA PHE A 600 -17.59 -39.01 -3.58
C PHE A 600 -16.29 -38.53 -4.24
N LEU A 601 -16.03 -39.00 -5.45
CA LEU A 601 -14.76 -38.84 -6.16
C LEU A 601 -15.02 -38.22 -7.54
N SER A 602 -14.00 -37.48 -8.03
CA SER A 602 -13.87 -37.01 -9.41
C SER A 602 -15.15 -36.40 -10.01
N PRO A 603 -15.71 -35.32 -9.42
CA PRO A 603 -16.95 -34.77 -9.93
C PRO A 603 -16.79 -34.09 -11.29
N VAL A 604 -17.82 -34.22 -12.11
CA VAL A 604 -18.08 -33.28 -13.22
C VAL A 604 -19.11 -32.28 -12.74
N LEU A 605 -18.68 -31.05 -12.44
CA LEU A 605 -19.54 -29.97 -11.93
C LEU A 605 -19.86 -28.93 -13.00
N VAL A 606 -21.16 -28.67 -13.19
CA VAL A 606 -21.68 -27.56 -14.00
C VAL A 606 -22.45 -26.63 -13.10
N VAL A 607 -21.99 -25.37 -12.97
CA VAL A 607 -22.65 -24.32 -12.18
C VAL A 607 -23.31 -23.35 -13.15
N ASP A 608 -24.60 -23.05 -12.92
CA ASP A 608 -25.41 -22.11 -13.69
C ASP A 608 -26.21 -21.21 -12.74
N GLY A 609 -25.61 -20.05 -12.42
CA GLY A 609 -26.21 -19.05 -11.54
C GLY A 609 -26.50 -19.58 -10.13
N GLY A 610 -27.79 -19.67 -9.80
CA GLY A 610 -28.26 -20.17 -8.50
C GLY A 610 -28.38 -21.69 -8.41
N HIS A 611 -28.05 -22.43 -9.47
CA HIS A 611 -28.19 -23.88 -9.55
C HIS A 611 -26.88 -24.54 -9.98
N ALA A 612 -26.66 -25.77 -9.57
CA ALA A 612 -25.55 -26.57 -10.06
C ALA A 612 -25.93 -28.04 -10.20
N ARG A 613 -25.24 -28.74 -11.10
CA ARG A 613 -25.33 -30.18 -11.28
C ARG A 613 -23.94 -30.80 -11.11
N GLY A 614 -23.85 -31.83 -10.29
CA GLY A 614 -22.66 -32.63 -10.10
C GLY A 614 -22.90 -34.08 -10.46
N GLN A 615 -22.02 -34.65 -11.30
CA GLN A 615 -21.97 -36.09 -11.53
C GLN A 615 -20.75 -36.63 -10.80
N TRP A 616 -20.99 -37.53 -9.84
CA TRP A 616 -19.97 -38.04 -8.94
C TRP A 616 -19.75 -39.53 -9.14
N LEU A 617 -18.49 -39.95 -9.02
CA LEU A 617 -18.16 -41.35 -8.81
C LEU A 617 -18.20 -41.63 -7.30
N MET A 618 -19.20 -42.37 -6.84
CA MET A 618 -19.32 -42.75 -5.44
C MET A 618 -18.65 -44.11 -5.21
N TRP A 619 -17.60 -44.13 -4.39
CA TRP A 619 -16.96 -45.35 -3.96
C TRP A 619 -17.53 -45.80 -2.62
N VAL A 620 -17.97 -47.05 -2.52
CA VAL A 620 -18.52 -47.64 -1.29
C VAL A 620 -17.66 -48.84 -0.90
N ALA A 621 -17.02 -48.78 0.25
CA ALA A 621 -16.32 -49.91 0.87
C ALA A 621 -17.29 -50.66 1.77
N ALA A 622 -17.40 -51.98 1.62
CA ALA A 622 -18.39 -52.83 2.26
C ALA A 622 -17.81 -54.00 3.07
N ASP A 623 -18.52 -54.36 4.14
CA ASP A 623 -18.17 -55.44 5.06
C ASP A 623 -19.11 -56.65 4.84
N ASP A 624 -18.56 -57.79 4.42
CA ASP A 624 -19.25 -59.07 4.23
C ASP A 624 -18.56 -60.18 5.06
N GLY A 625 -18.03 -59.83 6.24
CA GLY A 625 -17.42 -60.80 7.17
C GLY A 625 -16.04 -61.33 6.74
N ASP A 626 -15.99 -62.16 5.69
CA ASP A 626 -14.77 -62.88 5.25
C ASP A 626 -14.15 -62.33 3.94
N ASP A 627 -14.79 -61.34 3.29
CA ASP A 627 -14.36 -60.81 1.99
C ASP A 627 -14.64 -59.29 1.85
N PRO A 628 -13.65 -58.39 1.93
CA PRO A 628 -13.89 -56.96 1.80
C PRO A 628 -14.25 -56.61 0.36
N ARG A 629 -15.47 -56.11 0.14
CA ARG A 629 -15.97 -55.73 -1.20
C ARG A 629 -15.98 -54.21 -1.35
N ALA A 630 -15.64 -53.74 -2.55
CA ALA A 630 -15.82 -52.35 -2.93
C ALA A 630 -16.79 -52.24 -4.10
N ALA A 631 -17.56 -51.16 -4.16
CA ALA A 631 -18.38 -50.84 -5.32
C ALA A 631 -18.15 -49.40 -5.76
N TYR A 632 -18.11 -49.19 -7.08
CA TYR A 632 -18.19 -47.87 -7.67
C TYR A 632 -19.60 -47.67 -8.20
N LEU A 633 -20.29 -46.65 -7.70
CA LEU A 633 -21.65 -46.26 -8.05
C LEU A 633 -21.62 -44.85 -8.67
N GLY A 634 -22.62 -44.51 -9.47
CA GLY A 634 -22.79 -43.14 -9.95
C GLY A 634 -23.72 -42.37 -9.01
N ALA A 635 -23.44 -41.09 -8.76
CA ALA A 635 -24.37 -40.21 -8.06
C ALA A 635 -24.57 -38.90 -8.83
N ASP A 636 -25.79 -38.66 -9.30
CA ASP A 636 -26.21 -37.38 -9.87
C ASP A 636 -26.80 -36.52 -8.74
N ILE A 637 -26.15 -35.39 -8.46
CA ILE A 637 -26.54 -34.47 -7.41
C ILE A 637 -26.91 -33.11 -8.02
N GLN A 638 -28.08 -32.59 -7.66
CA GLN A 638 -28.47 -31.21 -7.97
C GLN A 638 -28.32 -30.35 -6.73
N TYR A 639 -27.87 -29.10 -6.93
CA TYR A 639 -27.63 -28.13 -5.88
C TYR A 639 -28.37 -26.83 -6.17
N THR A 640 -28.87 -26.20 -5.11
CA THR A 640 -29.56 -24.90 -5.16
C THR A 640 -28.89 -23.95 -4.18
N ARG A 641 -28.66 -22.71 -4.61
CA ARG A 641 -28.13 -21.65 -3.75
C ARG A 641 -29.26 -21.02 -2.93
N THR A 642 -29.07 -20.99 -1.62
CA THR A 642 -29.95 -20.32 -0.65
C THR A 642 -29.23 -19.11 -0.04
N PRO A 643 -29.92 -18.23 0.70
CA PRO A 643 -29.26 -17.17 1.48
C PRO A 643 -28.20 -17.70 2.47
N GLY A 644 -28.33 -18.95 2.93
CA GLY A 644 -27.38 -19.65 3.80
C GLY A 644 -26.32 -20.47 3.07
N GLY A 645 -26.10 -20.22 1.78
CA GLY A 645 -25.14 -20.93 0.92
C GLY A 645 -25.77 -22.04 0.07
N TRP A 646 -24.91 -22.83 -0.58
CA TRP A 646 -25.33 -23.99 -1.38
C TRP A 646 -26.00 -25.07 -0.51
N ARG A 647 -27.02 -25.72 -1.05
CA ARG A 647 -27.76 -26.86 -0.46
C ARG A 647 -28.01 -27.92 -1.53
N ILE A 648 -28.13 -29.18 -1.12
CA ILE A 648 -28.48 -30.29 -1.99
C ILE A 648 -29.99 -30.26 -2.26
N GLN A 649 -30.37 -30.14 -3.53
CA GLN A 649 -31.75 -30.21 -4.00
C GLN A 649 -32.18 -31.65 -4.25
N SER A 650 -31.31 -32.46 -4.87
CA SER A 650 -31.61 -33.86 -5.11
C SER A 650 -30.36 -34.73 -5.17
N ILE A 651 -30.48 -35.98 -4.74
CA ILE A 651 -29.47 -37.02 -4.97
C ILE A 651 -30.15 -38.22 -5.62
N VAL A 652 -29.61 -38.65 -6.75
CA VAL A 652 -30.01 -39.89 -7.42
C VAL A 652 -28.80 -40.81 -7.49
N ILE A 653 -28.85 -41.92 -6.76
CA ILE A 653 -27.82 -42.95 -6.80
C ILE A 653 -28.14 -43.94 -7.92
N THR A 654 -27.16 -44.23 -8.77
CA THR A 654 -27.26 -45.20 -9.85
C THR A 654 -26.37 -46.41 -9.60
N PRO A 655 -26.85 -47.64 -9.89
CA PRO A 655 -26.02 -48.84 -9.76
C PRO A 655 -24.77 -48.76 -10.64
N GLY A 656 -23.67 -49.32 -10.16
CA GLY A 656 -22.42 -49.39 -10.90
C GLY A 656 -21.69 -50.71 -10.71
N MET A 657 -20.37 -50.68 -10.82
CA MET A 657 -19.52 -51.87 -10.86
C MET A 657 -19.09 -52.32 -9.46
N ARG A 658 -19.30 -53.61 -9.16
CA ARG A 658 -18.73 -54.25 -7.97
C ARG A 658 -17.30 -54.70 -8.28
N VAL A 659 -16.38 -54.39 -7.38
CA VAL A 659 -14.99 -54.85 -7.42
C VAL A 659 -14.92 -56.12 -6.58
N PRO A 660 -14.65 -57.29 -7.20
CA PRO A 660 -14.41 -58.51 -6.45
C PRO A 660 -13.11 -58.37 -5.65
N ALA A 661 -13.10 -58.93 -4.43
CA ALA A 661 -11.86 -59.07 -3.68
C ALA A 661 -10.97 -60.09 -4.40
N HIS A 662 -9.84 -59.64 -4.92
CA HIS A 662 -8.77 -60.55 -5.30
C HIS A 662 -7.84 -60.69 -4.10
N ARG A 663 -7.66 -61.93 -3.62
CA ARG A 663 -6.53 -62.28 -2.74
C ARG A 663 -5.22 -62.14 -3.47
#